data_AF-A0A6C0B5V2-F1
#
_entry.id   AF-A0A6C0B5V2-F1
#
_cell.length_a   1.000
_cell.length_b   1.000
_cell.length_c   1.000
_cell.angle_alpha   90.00
_cell.angle_beta   90.00
_cell.angle_gamma   90.00
#
_symmetry.space_group_name_H-M   'P 1'
#
loop_
_entity.id
_entity.type
_entity.pdbx_description
1 polymer ?
#
loop_
_entity_poly.entity_id
_entity_poly.type
_entity_poly.pdbx_seq_one_letter_code
_entity_poly.pdbx_strand_id
1 'polypeptide(L)'
;MSDTPKESSSGFKNDLMKMINHYLAANTNLQTKEFEVRFKPHRGHSFSKTEYDNVIRRMRGTGFVCDNMEGVNMLRIQSQHTNAKTGVIQMSNIRAELFGAELIQQYCRADNNLKKLADVPANFKKIKFTQKSSAKDGEGKFIQKITNRDYGFNVSFNMESDYNLKSKVAADIIGTWRDYRKTFRLINRVRLNSPSSPIVVDLSIIRTSKTSGGIMMPEFTMEESELLNNHEFCEIELEIDNEKVGVGTPYDSPALIVKELESVIRVVLSALQDTKYPTPYAEHDRVLQSYMRTVHGDLYEERRVFPRNFIGPNSCTLQLKHVVEIDPASTEPNIRTNYCVTDKADGERKLLYIDMRDGRIYLINTNMLVQFTGLTSTEKTDWGTILDGEHILLDKAGRFINHYAAFDIYFVGAGNGRVKSVRELDFAWFEEPKTKEDLDKYRLLYLKRFIDGLKVKRPTKTASPDDFKIVPKLFYLPSETTSIFNICSTLLSNIDDQVYPYNTDGIIFTPINTGAGGMTHGRAGKLEKVKWPLSLKWKPPEYNTIDFLVSYKKDKTGAEMVHNEYDSGNYRTLELRCGFNVKTYTSMNPFQSMLNDEVAFVEEEAENEDAYQPLPFRPSLPYDPDACIANIRMVRNAGGSDNMYTAEGERFENETIVEFAYDKEAEPGWRWKPLRVRHDKTYDLRSGSKNYGNDYFVANDNWMSIHFPVTRAILTGVETVQTENIDDIYYNNTSTEESRTMGLRNFHNLFVKKRIIGKVARRGDTLIDYAVGKGGDISKWKSAKLKFVFGVDLSKDNIYNQMDGVCARYLKEKKETRGLFDAIFLPADSRLNLKNGDAFYLEKEREIGAAILSKTSGPKPQLGKAVNKSFGAGVNGFNVSSCQFALHYFFENHTVLHNFLRNVSECTAVNGYFVGTCYDGETVFKHLEKNPEMTIYSEGRKIFEVRRKYEQTVFADDESSVGYAIDVFQESINKFATEYLVNFGYLTRLMEDYGFVLAGFEDIGISNTGMFKVLYDQMMNEVRRNPELRNDYGKATLMTEQEKTISFMNRYFIFKKTHSVEAAKVAKHLKSEKIEQELVPEQKKATKHRVKRIRQVILDKYDPIDETAKYGKTHVTPPSPVVAVKPPTPDFSPP
;
A
#
# COMPACT_ATOMS: atom_id res chain seq x y z
N MET A 1 10.40 25.18 43.04
CA MET A 1 9.05 25.71 43.30
C MET A 1 8.11 24.50 43.28
N SER A 2 8.01 23.78 44.39
CA SER A 2 7.19 24.02 45.60
C SER A 2 5.76 23.53 45.40
N ASP A 3 5.43 22.50 46.18
CA ASP A 3 4.10 22.00 46.57
C ASP A 3 3.15 21.48 45.48
N THR A 4 3.35 20.20 45.11
CA THR A 4 2.24 19.31 44.75
C THR A 4 1.97 18.37 45.91
N PRO A 5 0.75 18.38 46.51
CA PRO A 5 0.47 17.59 47.70
C PRO A 5 0.49 16.10 47.35
N LYS A 6 1.19 15.32 48.19
CA LYS A 6 1.03 13.87 48.29
C LYS A 6 -0.36 13.57 48.89
N GLU A 7 -1.44 13.83 48.15
CA GLU A 7 -2.75 13.25 48.49
C GLU A 7 -2.75 11.79 48.02
N SER A 8 -2.07 10.96 48.82
CA SER A 8 -2.00 9.51 48.61
C SER A 8 -3.38 8.88 48.82
N SER A 9 -3.64 7.75 48.15
CA SER A 9 -4.83 6.86 48.16
C SER A 9 -5.73 6.77 49.42
N SER A 10 -5.28 7.19 50.60
CA SER A 10 -6.08 7.26 51.83
C SER A 10 -7.23 8.27 51.76
N GLY A 11 -7.08 9.39 51.02
CA GLY A 11 -8.15 10.40 50.87
C GLY A 11 -9.37 9.87 50.12
N PHE A 12 -9.15 9.28 48.94
CA PHE A 12 -10.22 8.70 48.12
C PHE A 12 -11.00 7.61 48.84
N LYS A 13 -10.31 6.68 49.51
CA LYS A 13 -10.95 5.59 50.26
C LYS A 13 -11.82 6.13 51.40
N ASN A 14 -11.34 7.14 52.11
CA ASN A 14 -12.10 7.79 53.18
C ASN A 14 -13.34 8.50 52.65
N ASP A 15 -13.23 9.21 51.53
CA ASP A 15 -14.38 9.89 50.92
C ASP A 15 -15.40 8.91 50.34
N LEU A 16 -14.94 7.80 49.75
CA LEU A 16 -15.79 6.72 49.29
C LEU A 16 -16.55 6.06 50.46
N MET A 17 -15.86 5.80 51.58
CA MET A 17 -16.48 5.30 52.81
C MET A 17 -17.55 6.26 53.35
N LYS A 18 -17.30 7.58 53.35
CA LYS A 18 -18.31 8.59 53.75
C LYS A 18 -19.52 8.56 52.82
N MET A 19 -19.32 8.50 51.50
CA MET A 19 -20.43 8.46 50.55
C MET A 19 -21.27 7.19 50.70
N ILE A 20 -20.65 6.03 50.93
CA ILE A 20 -21.37 4.77 51.20
C ILE A 20 -22.14 4.84 52.52
N ASN A 21 -21.59 5.47 53.56
CA ASN A 21 -22.33 5.71 54.80
C ASN A 21 -23.62 6.51 54.55
N HIS A 22 -23.54 7.59 53.76
CA HIS A 22 -24.73 8.34 53.37
C HIS A 22 -25.71 7.51 52.54
N TYR A 23 -25.22 6.67 51.63
CA TYR A 23 -26.05 5.77 50.82
C TYR A 23 -26.81 4.73 51.65
N LEU A 24 -26.18 4.17 52.70
CA LEU A 24 -26.85 3.24 53.61
C LEU A 24 -27.83 3.95 54.55
N ALA A 25 -27.52 5.18 54.98
CA ALA A 25 -28.36 5.98 55.87
C ALA A 25 -29.55 6.67 55.19
N ALA A 26 -29.55 6.78 53.85
CA ALA A 26 -30.59 7.48 53.10
C ALA A 26 -31.96 6.77 53.20
N ASN A 27 -32.99 7.52 53.59
CA ASN A 27 -34.36 7.06 53.72
C ASN A 27 -35.09 7.04 52.36
N THR A 28 -35.79 5.95 52.04
CA THR A 28 -36.28 5.63 50.69
C THR A 28 -37.79 5.80 50.48
N ASN A 29 -38.51 6.45 51.41
CA ASN A 29 -39.99 6.44 51.45
C ASN A 29 -40.73 6.74 50.13
N LEU A 30 -40.11 7.43 49.15
CA LEU A 30 -40.66 7.66 47.79
C LEU A 30 -39.61 7.66 46.65
N GLN A 31 -38.34 7.39 46.95
CA GLN A 31 -37.23 7.53 46.00
C GLN A 31 -36.32 6.31 46.04
N THR A 32 -35.85 5.91 44.86
CA THR A 32 -34.86 4.83 44.71
C THR A 32 -33.45 5.42 44.82
N LYS A 33 -32.54 4.69 45.48
CA LYS A 33 -31.14 5.08 45.62
C LYS A 33 -30.36 4.60 44.40
N GLU A 34 -29.54 5.45 43.82
CA GLU A 34 -28.67 5.10 42.70
C GLU A 34 -27.23 5.47 43.06
N PHE A 35 -26.42 4.45 43.32
CA PHE A 35 -24.98 4.62 43.52
C PHE A 35 -24.25 4.08 42.30
N GLU A 36 -23.58 4.97 41.55
CA GLU A 36 -22.94 4.65 40.27
C GLU A 36 -21.44 4.96 40.29
N VAL A 37 -20.64 4.06 39.70
CA VAL A 37 -19.26 4.33 39.29
C VAL A 37 -19.23 4.41 37.77
N ARG A 38 -18.89 5.56 37.21
CA ARG A 38 -18.79 5.75 35.76
C ARG A 38 -17.33 5.90 35.33
N PHE A 39 -16.86 4.97 34.51
CA PHE A 39 -15.53 5.04 33.94
C PHE A 39 -15.47 6.09 32.84
N LYS A 40 -14.31 6.73 32.73
CA LYS A 40 -14.00 7.72 31.71
C LYS A 40 -12.81 7.26 30.89
N PRO A 41 -12.90 7.39 29.57
CA PRO A 41 -11.78 7.10 28.70
C PRO A 41 -10.63 8.11 28.92
N HIS A 42 -9.40 7.61 28.82
CA HIS A 42 -8.19 8.41 28.96
C HIS A 42 -7.87 9.15 27.63
N ARG A 43 -7.41 10.40 27.70
CA ARG A 43 -7.10 11.28 26.55
C ARG A 43 -8.29 11.69 25.65
N GLY A 44 -9.53 11.56 26.12
CA GLY A 44 -10.70 12.21 25.51
C GLY A 44 -11.34 11.49 24.32
N HIS A 45 -10.87 10.30 23.95
CA HIS A 45 -11.59 9.42 23.02
C HIS A 45 -12.73 8.70 23.73
N SER A 46 -13.65 8.03 23.04
CA SER A 46 -14.65 7.16 23.70
C SER A 46 -14.05 5.79 24.07
N PHE A 47 -14.77 4.92 24.79
CA PHE A 47 -14.38 3.51 24.86
C PHE A 47 -14.69 2.83 23.51
N SER A 48 -13.72 2.06 23.02
CA SER A 48 -13.85 1.25 21.82
C SER A 48 -14.67 -0.02 22.08
N LYS A 49 -15.19 -0.63 21.01
CA LYS A 49 -15.88 -1.91 21.07
C LYS A 49 -14.96 -3.03 21.60
N THR A 50 -13.68 -3.00 21.25
CA THR A 50 -12.67 -3.94 21.77
C THR A 50 -12.52 -3.83 23.29
N GLU A 51 -12.42 -2.62 23.84
CA GLU A 51 -12.37 -2.41 25.29
C GLU A 51 -13.65 -2.89 25.98
N TYR A 52 -14.81 -2.58 25.39
CA TYR A 52 -16.12 -3.07 25.84
C TYR A 52 -16.15 -4.61 25.91
N ASP A 53 -15.73 -5.30 24.84
CA ASP A 53 -15.76 -6.77 24.78
C ASP A 53 -14.71 -7.40 25.71
N ASN A 54 -13.56 -6.75 25.89
CA ASN A 54 -12.54 -7.17 26.85
C ASN A 54 -13.05 -7.12 28.30
N VAL A 55 -13.81 -6.07 28.66
CA VAL A 55 -14.43 -5.97 29.99
C VAL A 55 -15.44 -7.09 30.19
N ILE A 56 -16.33 -7.34 29.22
CA ILE A 56 -17.27 -8.47 29.27
C ILE A 56 -16.53 -9.79 29.49
N ARG A 57 -15.49 -10.06 28.69
CA ARG A 57 -14.72 -11.30 28.76
C ARG A 57 -14.09 -11.49 30.15
N ARG A 58 -13.45 -10.45 30.70
CA ARG A 58 -12.83 -10.53 32.02
C ARG A 58 -13.84 -10.67 33.15
N MET A 59 -14.95 -9.93 33.10
CA MET A 59 -16.01 -10.00 34.12
C MET A 59 -16.66 -11.39 34.16
N ARG A 60 -16.92 -12.01 33.01
CA ARG A 60 -17.43 -13.39 32.93
C ARG A 60 -16.44 -14.41 33.51
N GLY A 61 -15.15 -14.19 33.28
CA GLY A 61 -14.08 -14.99 33.88
C GLY A 61 -14.02 -14.92 35.42
N THR A 62 -14.63 -13.91 36.03
CA THR A 62 -14.73 -13.76 37.50
C THR A 62 -16.08 -14.23 38.08
N GLY A 63 -16.92 -14.91 37.29
CA GLY A 63 -18.20 -15.47 37.76
C GLY A 63 -19.42 -14.58 37.57
N PHE A 64 -19.29 -13.44 36.87
CA PHE A 64 -20.46 -12.64 36.48
C PHE A 64 -21.18 -13.29 35.28
N VAL A 65 -22.50 -13.21 35.28
CA VAL A 65 -23.39 -13.79 34.27
C VAL A 65 -24.24 -12.71 33.60
N CYS A 66 -24.66 -12.98 32.36
CA CYS A 66 -25.60 -12.14 31.62
C CYS A 66 -26.73 -13.00 31.08
N ASP A 67 -27.97 -12.54 31.24
CA ASP A 67 -29.15 -13.23 30.70
C ASP A 67 -29.36 -12.92 29.20
N ASN A 68 -28.91 -11.75 28.73
CA ASN A 68 -29.07 -11.32 27.35
C ASN A 68 -27.81 -10.61 26.82
N MET A 69 -26.99 -11.34 26.07
CA MET A 69 -25.75 -10.84 25.47
C MET A 69 -25.97 -9.93 24.25
N GLU A 70 -27.15 -9.93 23.63
CA GLU A 70 -27.52 -8.97 22.58
C GLU A 70 -27.86 -7.58 23.13
N GLY A 71 -27.96 -7.49 24.46
CA GLY A 71 -28.30 -6.26 25.17
C GLY A 71 -29.78 -5.91 25.06
N VAL A 72 -30.19 -4.97 25.90
CA VAL A 72 -31.55 -4.43 25.94
C VAL A 72 -31.53 -3.02 25.37
N ASN A 73 -32.34 -2.79 24.33
CA ASN A 73 -32.49 -1.48 23.72
C ASN A 73 -33.44 -0.60 24.56
N MET A 74 -33.01 0.63 24.83
CA MET A 74 -33.82 1.66 25.48
C MET A 74 -33.56 3.04 24.86
N LEU A 75 -34.60 3.87 24.77
CA LEU A 75 -34.51 5.25 24.32
C LEU A 75 -34.81 6.19 25.49
N ARG A 76 -33.84 7.00 25.89
CA ARG A 76 -34.02 8.07 26.86
C ARG A 76 -34.26 9.39 26.14
N ILE A 77 -35.33 10.09 26.53
CA ILE A 77 -35.75 11.35 25.91
C ILE A 77 -35.91 12.41 26.99
N GLN A 78 -35.20 13.53 26.84
CA GLN A 78 -35.30 14.66 27.75
C GLN A 78 -35.94 15.83 27.01
N SER A 79 -37.08 16.33 27.53
CA SER A 79 -37.83 17.42 26.90
C SER A 79 -37.51 18.76 27.55
N GLN A 80 -37.58 19.84 26.78
CA GLN A 80 -37.68 21.18 27.34
C GLN A 80 -39.02 21.38 28.04
N HIS A 81 -39.05 22.35 28.95
CA HIS A 81 -40.27 22.90 29.53
C HIS A 81 -40.07 24.39 29.84
N THR A 82 -41.17 25.12 29.92
CA THR A 82 -41.15 26.51 30.41
C THR A 82 -41.17 26.49 31.93
N ASN A 83 -40.16 27.10 32.56
CA ASN A 83 -40.11 27.22 34.02
C ASN A 83 -41.22 28.16 34.49
N ALA A 84 -42.19 27.64 35.25
CA ALA A 84 -43.35 28.40 35.72
C ALA A 84 -43.01 29.64 36.57
N LYS A 85 -41.81 29.69 37.17
CA LYS A 85 -41.36 30.83 38.01
C LYS A 85 -40.61 31.90 37.23
N THR A 86 -39.88 31.52 36.18
CA THR A 86 -38.99 32.45 35.45
C THR A 86 -39.45 32.71 34.01
N GLY A 87 -40.39 31.93 33.47
CA GLY A 87 -40.82 32.00 32.08
C GLY A 87 -39.76 31.52 31.07
N VAL A 88 -38.59 31.09 31.53
CA VAL A 88 -37.48 30.66 30.67
C VAL A 88 -37.66 29.19 30.26
N ILE A 89 -37.46 28.91 28.97
CA ILE A 89 -37.41 27.55 28.44
C ILE A 89 -36.09 26.90 28.86
N GLN A 90 -36.18 25.75 29.53
CA GLN A 90 -35.02 25.00 30.00
C GLN A 90 -35.27 23.49 29.85
N MET A 91 -34.19 22.69 29.84
CA MET A 91 -34.32 21.23 29.85
C MET A 91 -34.98 20.75 31.16
N SER A 92 -35.94 19.83 31.04
CA SER A 92 -36.57 19.17 32.18
C SER A 92 -35.57 18.27 32.91
N ASN A 93 -35.67 18.16 34.24
CA ASN A 93 -34.95 17.15 35.02
C ASN A 93 -35.68 15.79 35.06
N ILE A 94 -36.80 15.67 34.35
CA ILE A 94 -37.56 14.43 34.15
C ILE A 94 -37.32 13.94 32.72
N ARG A 95 -36.91 12.68 32.59
CA ARG A 95 -36.69 12.01 31.30
C ARG A 95 -37.74 10.92 31.08
N ALA A 96 -38.21 10.78 29.84
CA ALA A 96 -38.99 9.62 29.43
C ALA A 96 -38.04 8.49 29.00
N GLU A 97 -38.36 7.26 29.37
CA GLU A 97 -37.61 6.05 29.02
C GLU A 97 -38.55 5.07 28.32
N LEU A 98 -38.23 4.71 27.07
CA LEU A 98 -38.93 3.67 26.31
C LEU A 98 -38.07 2.42 26.24
N PHE A 99 -38.61 1.28 26.67
CA PHE A 99 -37.89 -0.01 26.73
C PHE A 99 -38.30 -0.96 25.60
N GLY A 100 -37.30 -1.51 24.92
CA GLY A 100 -37.43 -2.49 23.84
C GLY A 100 -37.42 -1.87 22.44
N ALA A 101 -36.76 -2.57 21.51
CA ALA A 101 -36.63 -2.11 20.12
C ALA A 101 -37.98 -1.92 19.43
N GLU A 102 -38.95 -2.80 19.71
CA GLU A 102 -40.32 -2.73 19.19
C GLU A 102 -41.00 -1.39 19.54
N LEU A 103 -40.93 -0.97 20.80
CA LEU A 103 -41.55 0.27 21.25
C LEU A 103 -40.87 1.51 20.65
N ILE A 104 -39.54 1.46 20.52
CA ILE A 104 -38.76 2.52 19.88
C ILE A 104 -39.15 2.65 18.40
N GLN A 105 -39.32 1.53 17.69
CA GLN A 105 -39.82 1.54 16.31
C GLN A 105 -41.25 2.08 16.22
N GLN A 106 -42.14 1.72 17.15
CA GLN A 106 -43.49 2.30 17.22
C GLN A 106 -43.42 3.82 17.43
N TYR A 107 -42.53 4.31 18.29
CA TYR A 107 -42.33 5.74 18.52
C TYR A 107 -41.88 6.47 17.25
N CYS A 108 -40.97 5.87 16.48
CA CYS A 108 -40.53 6.40 15.20
C CYS A 108 -41.69 6.45 14.18
N ARG A 109 -42.45 5.35 14.04
CA ARG A 109 -43.62 5.26 13.15
C ARG A 109 -44.78 6.18 13.56
N ALA A 110 -44.82 6.60 14.82
CA ALA A 110 -45.83 7.49 15.36
C ALA A 110 -45.46 8.98 15.22
N ASP A 111 -44.47 9.33 14.39
CA ASP A 111 -43.95 10.69 14.21
C ASP A 111 -43.51 11.33 15.54
N ASN A 112 -42.76 10.56 16.35
CA ASN A 112 -42.25 10.99 17.65
C ASN A 112 -43.34 11.43 18.64
N ASN A 113 -44.57 10.91 18.48
CA ASN A 113 -45.70 11.27 19.31
C ASN A 113 -45.89 10.28 20.46
N LEU A 114 -45.40 10.65 21.65
CA LEU A 114 -45.50 9.80 22.83
C LEU A 114 -46.95 9.54 23.27
N LYS A 115 -47.89 10.47 22.98
CA LYS A 115 -49.31 10.31 23.30
C LYS A 115 -49.93 9.10 22.60
N LYS A 116 -49.63 8.92 21.30
CA LYS A 116 -50.11 7.76 20.52
C LYS A 116 -49.66 6.42 21.11
N LEU A 117 -48.49 6.39 21.76
CA LEU A 117 -47.96 5.19 22.41
C LEU A 117 -48.53 4.99 23.81
N ALA A 118 -48.76 6.10 24.54
CA ALA A 118 -49.30 6.12 25.89
C ALA A 118 -50.75 5.63 25.97
N ASP A 119 -51.51 5.72 24.87
CA ASP A 119 -52.90 5.26 24.79
C ASP A 119 -53.02 3.73 24.57
N VAL A 120 -51.90 3.03 24.30
CA VAL A 120 -51.87 1.58 24.03
C VAL A 120 -51.58 0.80 25.33
N PRO A 121 -52.52 -0.04 25.84
CA PRO A 121 -52.35 -0.75 27.11
C PRO A 121 -51.11 -1.64 27.19
N ALA A 122 -50.71 -2.27 26.07
CA ALA A 122 -49.52 -3.13 26.00
C ALA A 122 -48.21 -2.36 26.27
N ASN A 123 -48.21 -1.04 26.09
CA ASN A 123 -47.04 -0.19 26.30
C ASN A 123 -46.91 0.31 27.75
N PHE A 124 -47.90 0.07 28.61
CA PHE A 124 -47.94 0.68 29.95
C PHE A 124 -46.75 0.33 30.84
N LYS A 125 -46.20 -0.89 30.69
CA LYS A 125 -45.02 -1.34 31.43
C LYS A 125 -43.70 -1.03 30.71
N LYS A 126 -43.75 -0.60 29.46
CA LYS A 126 -42.57 -0.34 28.61
C LYS A 126 -42.22 1.16 28.54
N ILE A 127 -43.03 2.05 29.11
CA ILE A 127 -42.78 3.50 29.20
C ILE A 127 -42.72 3.92 30.67
N LYS A 128 -41.69 4.68 31.02
CA LYS A 128 -41.45 5.19 32.36
C LYS A 128 -40.95 6.62 32.30
N PHE A 129 -41.27 7.44 33.31
CA PHE A 129 -40.66 8.75 33.50
C PHE A 129 -39.81 8.75 34.76
N THR A 130 -38.55 9.17 34.65
CA THR A 130 -37.59 9.15 35.76
C THR A 130 -37.10 10.55 36.01
N GLN A 131 -37.16 11.00 37.27
CA GLN A 131 -36.55 12.24 37.72
C GLN A 131 -35.32 11.93 38.57
N LYS A 132 -34.16 12.42 38.15
CA LYS A 132 -32.89 12.21 38.87
C LYS A 132 -32.52 13.48 39.63
N SER A 133 -32.13 13.32 40.89
CA SER A 133 -31.71 14.42 41.77
C SER A 133 -30.48 14.03 42.58
N SER A 134 -29.58 14.98 42.83
CA SER A 134 -28.39 14.71 43.66
C SER A 134 -28.80 14.42 45.09
N ALA A 135 -28.21 13.37 45.69
CA ALA A 135 -28.47 13.02 47.07
C ALA A 135 -27.99 14.13 48.02
N LYS A 136 -28.64 14.22 49.19
CA LYS A 136 -28.30 15.17 50.25
C LYS A 136 -27.83 14.42 51.49
N ASP A 137 -26.89 15.00 52.23
CA ASP A 137 -26.46 14.48 53.53
C ASP A 137 -27.50 14.79 54.62
N GLY A 138 -27.20 14.37 55.86
CA GLY A 138 -28.07 14.60 57.02
C GLY A 138 -28.28 16.07 57.39
N GLU A 139 -27.47 16.99 56.85
CA GLU A 139 -27.56 18.44 57.03
C GLU A 139 -28.29 19.12 55.86
N GLY A 140 -28.73 18.35 54.85
CA GLY A 140 -29.44 18.85 53.68
C GLY A 140 -28.53 19.41 52.57
N LYS A 141 -27.21 19.25 52.68
CA LYS A 141 -26.23 19.69 51.67
C LYS A 141 -26.07 18.61 50.58
N PHE A 142 -25.90 19.04 49.33
CA PHE A 142 -25.70 18.11 48.21
C PHE A 142 -24.38 17.34 48.34
N ILE A 143 -24.49 16.02 48.28
CA ILE A 143 -23.35 15.11 48.26
C ILE A 143 -22.63 15.30 46.92
N GLN A 144 -21.36 15.69 46.99
CA GLN A 144 -20.55 15.94 45.80
C GLN A 144 -20.05 14.63 45.19
N LYS A 145 -19.98 14.59 43.86
CA LYS A 145 -19.33 13.48 43.14
C LYS A 145 -17.87 13.36 43.54
N ILE A 146 -17.37 12.14 43.66
CA ILE A 146 -15.94 11.87 43.86
C ILE A 146 -15.33 11.58 42.49
N THR A 147 -14.22 12.24 42.16
CA THR A 147 -13.49 12.00 40.91
C THR A 147 -12.14 11.38 41.20
N ASN A 148 -11.91 10.17 40.71
CA ASN A 148 -10.60 9.54 40.69
C ASN A 148 -9.90 9.87 39.37
N ARG A 149 -9.01 10.87 39.39
CA ARG A 149 -8.28 11.31 38.18
C ARG A 149 -7.22 10.31 37.75
N ASP A 150 -6.61 9.62 38.71
CA ASP A 150 -5.53 8.65 38.47
C ASP A 150 -5.98 7.48 37.60
N TYR A 151 -7.18 6.96 37.86
CA TYR A 151 -7.74 5.81 37.15
C TYR A 151 -8.93 6.18 36.24
N GLY A 152 -9.23 7.46 36.10
CA GLY A 152 -10.22 7.96 35.16
C GLY A 152 -11.64 7.47 35.43
N PHE A 153 -12.19 7.67 36.63
CA PHE A 153 -13.60 7.38 36.88
C PHE A 153 -14.23 8.34 37.90
N ASN A 154 -15.55 8.39 37.90
CA ASN A 154 -16.35 9.16 38.86
C ASN A 154 -17.22 8.23 39.69
N VAL A 155 -17.45 8.60 40.94
CA VAL A 155 -18.43 7.97 41.82
C VAL A 155 -19.49 9.01 42.18
N SER A 156 -20.75 8.65 42.04
CA SER A 156 -21.87 9.53 42.40
C SER A 156 -22.99 8.76 43.09
N PHE A 157 -23.64 9.44 44.03
CA PHE A 157 -24.83 8.98 44.70
C PHE A 157 -25.99 9.94 44.41
N ASN A 158 -27.03 9.43 43.78
CA ASN A 158 -28.22 10.17 43.37
C ASN A 158 -29.48 9.48 43.91
N MET A 159 -30.59 10.22 43.91
CA MET A 159 -31.93 9.72 44.19
C MET A 159 -32.78 9.82 42.92
N GLU A 160 -33.43 8.73 42.54
CA GLU A 160 -34.36 8.67 41.41
C GLU A 160 -35.80 8.60 41.92
N SER A 161 -36.72 9.23 41.16
CA SER A 161 -38.16 9.17 41.41
C SER A 161 -38.85 8.76 40.12
N ASP A 162 -39.58 7.64 40.21
CA ASP A 162 -40.18 7.00 39.07
C ASP A 162 -41.68 7.30 39.01
N TYR A 163 -42.10 7.80 37.85
CA TYR A 163 -43.49 8.13 37.57
C TYR A 163 -44.01 7.23 36.44
N ASN A 164 -45.10 6.52 36.72
CA ASN A 164 -45.82 5.77 35.69
C ASN A 164 -46.70 6.69 34.84
N LEU A 165 -47.21 6.15 33.72
CA LEU A 165 -48.08 6.87 32.78
C LEU A 165 -49.36 7.47 33.39
N LYS A 166 -49.83 6.95 34.53
CA LYS A 166 -51.05 7.44 35.21
C LYS A 166 -50.77 8.63 36.14
N SER A 167 -49.51 8.98 36.36
CA SER A 167 -49.16 10.13 37.19
C SER A 167 -49.54 11.44 36.51
N LYS A 168 -49.92 12.45 37.32
CA LYS A 168 -50.18 13.80 36.82
C LYS A 168 -48.98 14.39 36.07
N VAL A 169 -47.78 14.15 36.60
CA VAL A 169 -46.51 14.57 36.00
C VAL A 169 -46.33 14.00 34.59
N ALA A 170 -46.58 12.71 34.40
CA ALA A 170 -46.52 12.08 33.08
C ALA A 170 -47.59 12.67 32.12
N ALA A 171 -48.82 12.88 32.61
CA ALA A 171 -49.89 13.46 31.81
C ALA A 171 -49.55 14.88 31.32
N ASP A 172 -48.96 15.71 32.17
CA ASP A 172 -48.56 17.09 31.84
C ASP A 172 -47.44 17.09 30.77
N ILE A 173 -46.44 16.20 30.91
CA ILE A 173 -45.34 16.05 29.94
C ILE A 173 -45.87 15.53 28.59
N ILE A 174 -46.76 14.53 28.60
CA ILE A 174 -47.33 13.97 27.37
C ILE A 174 -48.22 15.00 26.66
N GLY A 175 -48.98 15.80 27.42
CA GLY A 175 -49.85 16.84 26.89
C GLY A 175 -49.10 17.92 26.11
N THR A 176 -47.89 18.24 26.54
CA THR A 176 -47.02 19.27 25.92
C THR A 176 -45.88 18.69 25.08
N TRP A 177 -45.91 17.38 24.81
CA TRP A 177 -44.79 16.66 24.19
C TRP A 177 -44.39 17.22 22.82
N ARG A 178 -45.33 17.73 22.02
CA ARG A 178 -45.04 18.27 20.68
C ARG A 178 -44.56 19.71 20.70
N ASP A 179 -44.82 20.44 21.78
CA ASP A 179 -44.58 21.88 21.86
C ASP A 179 -43.10 22.20 22.15
N TYR A 180 -42.36 21.24 22.69
CA TYR A 180 -41.00 21.41 23.16
C TYR A 180 -39.98 20.56 22.38
N ARG A 181 -38.78 21.12 22.22
CA ARG A 181 -37.63 20.39 21.68
C ARG A 181 -37.07 19.41 22.72
N LYS A 182 -36.38 18.38 22.23
CA LYS A 182 -35.95 17.21 23.00
C LYS A 182 -34.53 16.81 22.63
N THR A 183 -33.83 16.21 23.57
CA THR A 183 -32.60 15.46 23.30
C THR A 183 -32.87 13.97 23.44
N PHE A 184 -32.19 13.18 22.63
CA PHE A 184 -32.39 11.74 22.53
C PHE A 184 -31.08 11.01 22.82
N ARG A 185 -31.18 9.92 23.57
CA ARG A 185 -30.08 9.00 23.83
C ARG A 185 -30.58 7.57 23.65
N LEU A 186 -30.16 6.92 22.56
CA LEU A 186 -30.42 5.52 22.28
C LEU A 186 -29.33 4.69 22.95
N ILE A 187 -29.72 3.68 23.71
CA ILE A 187 -28.82 2.86 24.51
C ILE A 187 -29.15 1.39 24.25
N ASN A 188 -28.13 0.60 23.90
CA ASN A 188 -28.17 -0.86 23.97
C ASN A 188 -27.30 -1.28 25.16
N ARG A 189 -27.89 -1.90 26.19
CA ARG A 189 -27.18 -2.21 27.44
C ARG A 189 -27.11 -3.71 27.70
N VAL A 190 -25.90 -4.20 27.95
CA VAL A 190 -25.62 -5.51 28.53
C VAL A 190 -25.38 -5.32 30.02
N ARG A 191 -26.18 -6.01 30.84
CA ARG A 191 -26.08 -5.99 32.30
C ARG A 191 -25.50 -7.30 32.80
N LEU A 192 -24.40 -7.21 33.54
CA LEU A 192 -23.71 -8.35 34.15
C LEU A 192 -23.98 -8.36 35.66
N ASN A 193 -24.48 -9.49 36.15
CA ASN A 193 -24.83 -9.70 37.55
C ASN A 193 -23.99 -10.83 38.15
N SER A 194 -23.83 -10.83 39.47
CA SER A 194 -23.26 -11.96 40.21
C SER A 194 -24.17 -12.35 41.39
N PRO A 195 -24.38 -13.65 41.66
CA PRO A 195 -25.06 -14.10 42.87
C PRO A 195 -24.31 -13.72 44.16
N SER A 196 -22.98 -13.60 44.09
CA SER A 196 -22.13 -13.38 45.26
C SER A 196 -21.72 -11.92 45.47
N SER A 197 -21.91 -11.04 44.48
CA SER A 197 -21.53 -9.62 44.55
C SER A 197 -22.77 -8.71 44.53
N PRO A 198 -22.80 -7.61 45.30
CA PRO A 198 -23.85 -6.60 45.24
C PRO A 198 -23.61 -5.58 44.13
N ILE A 199 -22.54 -5.74 43.34
CA ILE A 199 -22.19 -4.83 42.25
C ILE A 199 -22.70 -5.40 40.94
N VAL A 200 -23.36 -4.55 40.17
CA VAL A 200 -23.84 -4.80 38.82
C VAL A 200 -22.93 -4.06 37.85
N VAL A 201 -22.56 -4.69 36.74
CA VAL A 201 -21.74 -4.05 35.70
C VAL A 201 -22.58 -3.83 34.46
N ASP A 202 -22.81 -2.56 34.14
CA ASP A 202 -23.57 -2.12 32.98
C ASP A 202 -22.61 -1.67 31.89
N LEU A 203 -22.62 -2.38 30.77
CA LEU A 203 -21.93 -1.94 29.56
C LEU A 203 -22.95 -1.53 28.52
N SER A 204 -22.81 -0.31 27.99
CA SER A 204 -23.78 0.29 27.09
C SER A 204 -23.13 0.75 25.78
N ILE A 205 -23.74 0.44 24.64
CA ILE A 205 -23.47 1.08 23.34
C ILE A 205 -24.50 2.19 23.15
N ILE A 206 -24.04 3.41 22.90
CA ILE A 206 -24.87 4.62 22.96
C ILE A 206 -24.77 5.40 21.65
N ARG A 207 -25.92 5.90 21.17
CA ARG A 207 -26.00 7.03 20.23
C ARG A 207 -26.70 8.20 20.92
N THR A 208 -26.24 9.42 20.68
CA THR A 208 -26.86 10.64 21.21
C THR A 208 -27.28 11.57 20.08
N SER A 209 -28.21 12.48 20.35
CA SER A 209 -28.44 13.65 19.48
C SER A 209 -27.13 14.39 19.20
N LYS A 210 -27.09 15.09 18.06
CA LYS A 210 -25.97 15.94 17.66
C LYS A 210 -25.52 16.83 18.81
N THR A 211 -24.22 16.96 19.02
CA THR A 211 -23.65 17.78 20.08
C THR A 211 -22.94 19.01 19.51
N SER A 212 -23.02 20.12 20.22
CA SER A 212 -22.24 21.33 19.95
C SER A 212 -21.54 21.76 21.23
N GLY A 213 -20.21 21.89 21.20
CA GLY A 213 -19.41 22.15 22.41
C GLY A 213 -19.57 21.10 23.52
N GLY A 214 -19.92 19.85 23.17
CA GLY A 214 -20.17 18.77 24.13
C GLY A 214 -21.57 18.75 24.75
N ILE A 215 -22.47 19.64 24.33
CA ILE A 215 -23.86 19.70 24.80
C ILE A 215 -24.79 19.16 23.70
N MET A 216 -25.71 18.26 24.03
CA MET A 216 -26.71 17.75 23.09
C MET A 216 -27.66 18.87 22.63
N MET A 217 -27.81 19.02 21.32
CA MET A 217 -28.68 19.99 20.69
C MET A 217 -30.13 19.48 20.75
N PRO A 218 -31.07 20.24 21.35
CA PRO A 218 -32.46 19.83 21.42
C PRO A 218 -33.18 20.09 20.09
N GLU A 219 -33.88 19.07 19.57
CA GLU A 219 -34.67 19.11 18.32
C GLU A 219 -36.09 18.59 18.53
N PHE A 220 -37.02 18.88 17.61
CA PHE A 220 -38.42 18.47 17.79
C PHE A 220 -38.59 16.96 17.59
N THR A 221 -37.85 16.38 16.66
CA THR A 221 -37.93 14.97 16.25
C THR A 221 -36.60 14.23 16.38
N MET A 222 -36.67 12.89 16.44
CA MET A 222 -35.48 12.04 16.47
C MET A 222 -34.64 12.13 15.19
N GLU A 223 -35.30 12.33 14.04
CA GLU A 223 -34.65 12.44 12.72
C GLU A 223 -33.82 13.71 12.62
N GLU A 224 -34.39 14.87 12.94
CA GLU A 224 -33.68 16.16 12.98
C GLU A 224 -32.49 16.15 13.94
N SER A 225 -32.57 15.34 15.00
CA SER A 225 -31.48 15.21 15.98
C SER A 225 -30.26 14.43 15.48
N GLU A 226 -30.34 13.88 14.27
CA GLU A 226 -29.32 13.02 13.64
C GLU A 226 -28.95 11.77 14.47
N LEU A 227 -29.80 11.36 15.43
CA LEU A 227 -29.50 10.30 16.40
C LEU A 227 -29.00 8.99 15.76
N LEU A 228 -29.64 8.55 14.68
CA LEU A 228 -29.27 7.30 14.00
C LEU A 228 -28.04 7.45 13.10
N ASN A 229 -27.70 8.66 12.70
CA ASN A 229 -26.53 8.96 11.86
C ASN A 229 -25.30 9.35 12.69
N ASN A 230 -25.48 9.64 13.98
CA ASN A 230 -24.41 10.04 14.88
C ASN A 230 -23.58 8.83 15.36
N HIS A 231 -22.34 9.09 15.75
CA HIS A 231 -21.35 8.07 16.12
C HIS A 231 -21.75 7.30 17.39
N GLU A 232 -21.62 5.97 17.34
CA GLU A 232 -21.79 5.09 18.51
C GLU A 232 -20.58 5.10 19.43
N PHE A 233 -20.80 5.19 20.73
CA PHE A 233 -19.73 5.04 21.70
C PHE A 233 -20.11 4.13 22.85
N CYS A 234 -19.11 3.50 23.47
CA CYS A 234 -19.31 2.62 24.62
C CYS A 234 -19.20 3.40 25.95
N GLU A 235 -20.02 3.00 26.92
CA GLU A 235 -20.00 3.48 28.30
C GLU A 235 -20.00 2.29 29.25
N ILE A 236 -19.21 2.39 30.32
CA ILE A 236 -19.03 1.34 31.32
C ILE A 236 -19.36 1.94 32.68
N GLU A 237 -20.32 1.33 33.35
CA GLU A 237 -20.85 1.76 34.64
C GLU A 237 -20.89 0.59 35.61
N LEU A 238 -20.64 0.87 36.89
CA LEU A 238 -20.96 -0.05 37.99
C LEU A 238 -22.12 0.54 38.79
N GLU A 239 -23.05 -0.29 39.18
CA GLU A 239 -24.20 0.09 40.01
C GLU A 239 -24.26 -0.81 41.25
N ILE A 240 -24.63 -0.26 42.41
CA ILE A 240 -24.90 -1.07 43.61
C ILE A 240 -26.35 -1.55 43.57
N ASP A 241 -26.54 -2.87 43.66
CA ASP A 241 -27.84 -3.49 43.82
C ASP A 241 -28.39 -3.25 45.23
N ASN A 242 -29.47 -2.45 45.31
CA ASN A 242 -30.12 -2.09 46.57
C ASN A 242 -30.64 -3.30 47.36
N GLU A 243 -30.96 -4.42 46.70
CA GLU A 243 -31.52 -5.61 47.36
C GLU A 243 -30.45 -6.46 48.07
N LYS A 244 -29.17 -6.26 47.74
CA LYS A 244 -28.04 -7.06 48.24
C LYS A 244 -27.17 -6.35 49.27
N VAL A 245 -27.58 -5.18 49.74
CA VAL A 245 -26.84 -4.35 50.69
C VAL A 245 -27.71 -3.91 51.86
N GLY A 246 -27.09 -3.71 53.02
CA GLY A 246 -27.77 -3.28 54.24
C GLY A 246 -28.05 -4.43 55.23
N VAL A 247 -28.79 -4.12 56.30
CA VAL A 247 -28.98 -5.02 57.44
C VAL A 247 -29.66 -6.32 57.00
N GLY A 248 -29.05 -7.47 57.33
CA GLY A 248 -29.56 -8.80 56.96
C GLY A 248 -29.01 -9.35 55.64
N THR A 249 -28.16 -8.60 54.95
CA THR A 249 -27.43 -9.06 53.75
C THR A 249 -25.96 -9.37 54.07
N PRO A 250 -25.24 -10.13 53.22
CA PRO A 250 -23.79 -10.33 53.38
C PRO A 250 -22.95 -9.03 53.29
N TYR A 251 -23.55 -7.94 52.81
CA TYR A 251 -22.92 -6.63 52.62
C TYR A 251 -23.62 -5.57 53.48
N ASP A 252 -23.57 -5.77 54.79
CA ASP A 252 -24.26 -4.96 55.80
C ASP A 252 -23.47 -3.72 56.28
N SER A 253 -22.18 -3.64 55.95
CA SER A 253 -21.29 -2.58 56.40
C SER A 253 -20.60 -1.85 55.26
N PRO A 254 -20.34 -0.53 55.39
CA PRO A 254 -19.62 0.26 54.39
C PRO A 254 -18.28 -0.35 53.99
N ALA A 255 -17.55 -0.92 54.94
CA ALA A 255 -16.23 -1.50 54.69
C ALA A 255 -16.30 -2.72 53.75
N LEU A 256 -17.32 -3.58 53.89
CA LEU A 256 -17.52 -4.73 53.01
C LEU A 256 -17.91 -4.29 51.59
N ILE A 257 -18.82 -3.31 51.48
CA ILE A 257 -19.26 -2.77 50.18
C ILE A 257 -18.09 -2.09 49.45
N VAL A 258 -17.32 -1.25 50.15
CA VAL A 258 -16.15 -0.57 49.54
C VAL A 258 -15.10 -1.59 49.10
N LYS A 259 -14.83 -2.63 49.89
CA LYS A 259 -13.88 -3.69 49.52
C LYS A 259 -14.29 -4.42 48.25
N GLU A 260 -15.58 -4.76 48.13
CA GLU A 260 -16.12 -5.43 46.95
C GLU A 260 -16.13 -4.51 45.72
N LEU A 261 -16.52 -3.24 45.90
CA LEU A 261 -16.48 -2.25 44.84
C LEU A 261 -15.05 -2.01 44.33
N GLU A 262 -14.05 -1.89 45.22
CA GLU A 262 -12.62 -1.82 44.86
C GLU A 262 -12.18 -3.04 44.05
N SER A 263 -12.66 -4.23 44.42
CA SER A 263 -12.36 -5.49 43.71
C SER A 263 -12.89 -5.45 42.27
N VAL A 264 -14.17 -5.10 42.09
CA VAL A 264 -14.80 -5.03 40.76
C VAL A 264 -14.21 -3.91 39.91
N ILE A 265 -13.95 -2.73 40.50
CA ILE A 265 -13.23 -1.63 39.82
C ILE A 265 -11.87 -2.12 39.30
N ARG A 266 -11.12 -2.88 40.12
CA ARG A 266 -9.83 -3.43 39.69
C ARG A 266 -9.97 -4.37 38.50
N VAL A 267 -11.01 -5.21 38.45
CA VAL A 267 -11.27 -6.12 37.32
C VAL A 267 -11.55 -5.32 36.04
N VAL A 268 -12.37 -4.27 36.11
CA VAL A 268 -12.66 -3.41 34.95
C VAL A 268 -11.41 -2.66 34.49
N LEU A 269 -10.66 -2.04 35.39
CA LEU A 269 -9.40 -1.35 35.06
C LEU A 269 -8.38 -2.31 34.45
N SER A 270 -8.29 -3.53 34.98
CA SER A 270 -7.47 -4.60 34.44
C SER A 270 -7.85 -4.96 33.01
N ALA A 271 -9.14 -4.94 32.66
CA ALA A 271 -9.60 -5.16 31.29
C ALA A 271 -9.28 -3.98 30.37
N LEU A 272 -9.53 -2.75 30.84
CA LEU A 272 -9.30 -1.52 30.07
C LEU A 272 -7.81 -1.28 29.77
N GLN A 273 -6.94 -1.54 30.75
CA GLN A 273 -5.49 -1.39 30.59
C GLN A 273 -4.82 -2.68 30.08
N ASP A 274 -5.60 -3.73 29.83
CA ASP A 274 -5.16 -5.05 29.43
C ASP A 274 -3.95 -5.58 30.24
N THR A 275 -4.08 -5.51 31.57
CA THR A 275 -3.06 -5.99 32.52
C THR A 275 -3.72 -6.56 33.78
N LYS A 276 -3.03 -7.46 34.49
CA LYS A 276 -3.43 -7.89 35.85
C LYS A 276 -3.11 -6.82 36.91
N TYR A 277 -2.28 -5.84 36.58
CA TYR A 277 -1.73 -4.85 37.51
C TYR A 277 -2.01 -3.43 37.00
N PRO A 278 -3.27 -2.95 37.08
CA PRO A 278 -3.62 -1.63 36.58
C PRO A 278 -2.86 -0.54 37.35
N THR A 279 -2.39 0.48 36.64
CA THR A 279 -1.62 1.61 37.21
C THR A 279 -2.30 2.95 36.87
N PRO A 280 -1.98 4.03 37.61
CA PRO A 280 -2.50 5.36 37.31
C PRO A 280 -2.12 5.82 35.89
N TYR A 281 -3.01 6.49 35.18
CA TYR A 281 -2.72 7.01 33.84
C TYR A 281 -1.56 8.01 33.81
N ALA A 282 -1.34 8.77 34.88
CA ALA A 282 -0.17 9.63 35.02
C ALA A 282 1.16 8.82 35.01
N GLU A 283 1.14 7.56 35.44
CA GLU A 283 2.27 6.64 35.32
C GLU A 283 2.51 6.25 33.86
N HIS A 284 1.45 6.05 33.07
CA HIS A 284 1.56 5.72 31.65
C HIS A 284 2.23 6.87 30.88
N ASP A 285 1.75 8.10 31.09
CA ASP A 285 2.33 9.30 30.47
C ASP A 285 3.81 9.47 30.83
N ARG A 286 4.14 9.28 32.12
CA ARG A 286 5.52 9.33 32.61
C ARG A 286 6.41 8.27 31.94
N VAL A 287 5.95 7.02 31.88
CA VAL A 287 6.70 5.91 31.26
C VAL A 287 6.97 6.19 29.79
N LEU A 288 5.99 6.74 29.07
CA LEU A 288 6.18 7.15 27.67
C LEU A 288 7.23 8.26 27.54
N GLN A 289 7.23 9.27 28.40
CA GLN A 289 8.28 10.31 28.37
C GLN A 289 9.65 9.75 28.76
N SER A 290 9.70 8.84 29.72
CA SER A 290 10.92 8.14 30.12
C SER A 290 11.49 7.33 28.94
N TYR A 291 10.63 6.57 28.25
CA TYR A 291 10.98 5.87 27.01
C TYR A 291 11.51 6.82 25.94
N MET A 292 10.84 7.95 25.70
CA MET A 292 11.29 8.92 24.68
C MET A 292 12.65 9.53 25.02
N ARG A 293 12.93 9.81 26.30
CA ARG A 293 14.26 10.24 26.76
C ARG A 293 15.31 9.15 26.58
N THR A 294 14.98 7.89 26.87
CA THR A 294 15.87 6.74 26.61
C THR A 294 16.26 6.67 25.13
N VAL A 295 15.30 6.93 24.23
CA VAL A 295 15.49 6.82 22.77
C VAL A 295 16.21 8.03 22.17
N HIS A 296 15.89 9.25 22.58
CA HIS A 296 16.38 10.50 21.97
C HIS A 296 17.50 11.19 22.77
N GLY A 297 17.83 10.71 23.97
CA GLY A 297 18.83 11.29 24.84
C GLY A 297 18.35 12.55 25.57
N ASP A 298 19.29 13.21 26.25
CA ASP A 298 19.01 14.30 27.21
C ASP A 298 18.49 15.60 26.56
N LEU A 299 18.65 15.76 25.24
CA LEU A 299 18.15 16.92 24.48
C LEU A 299 16.65 16.81 24.13
N TYR A 300 15.99 15.71 24.52
CA TYR A 300 14.57 15.52 24.26
C TYR A 300 13.70 16.41 25.14
N GLU A 301 12.87 17.24 24.49
CA GLU A 301 11.81 18.00 25.13
C GLU A 301 10.51 17.20 25.17
N GLU A 302 9.85 17.20 26.34
CA GLU A 302 8.60 16.47 26.53
C GLU A 302 7.52 16.97 25.56
N ARG A 303 6.96 16.03 24.79
CA ARG A 303 5.91 16.29 23.81
C ARG A 303 4.94 15.13 23.75
N ARG A 304 3.80 15.33 23.08
CA ARG A 304 2.82 14.27 22.86
C ARG A 304 3.46 13.11 22.08
N VAL A 305 3.28 11.89 22.59
CA VAL A 305 3.77 10.65 21.98
C VAL A 305 2.68 10.07 21.08
N PHE A 306 3.08 9.68 19.87
CA PHE A 306 2.20 9.18 18.81
C PHE A 306 2.64 7.78 18.35
N PRO A 307 1.77 6.99 17.69
CA PRO A 307 2.14 5.67 17.15
C PRO A 307 3.40 5.65 16.26
N ARG A 308 3.73 6.75 15.58
CA ARG A 308 4.98 6.89 14.80
C ARG A 308 6.25 6.79 15.65
N ASN A 309 6.17 7.02 16.95
CA ASN A 309 7.31 6.95 17.88
C ASN A 309 7.67 5.52 18.29
N PHE A 310 6.93 4.50 17.84
CA PHE A 310 7.29 3.11 18.04
C PHE A 310 8.54 2.75 17.20
N ILE A 311 9.68 2.50 17.84
CA ILE A 311 10.97 2.29 17.15
C ILE A 311 11.18 0.90 16.52
N GLY A 312 10.28 -0.06 16.79
CA GLY A 312 10.39 -1.41 16.23
C GLY A 312 10.08 -1.41 14.72
N PRO A 313 11.04 -1.80 13.85
CA PRO A 313 10.87 -1.80 12.40
C PRO A 313 9.92 -2.90 11.92
N ASN A 314 9.09 -2.62 10.92
CA ASN A 314 8.16 -3.62 10.34
C ASN A 314 8.80 -4.41 9.21
N SER A 315 8.62 -5.73 9.22
CA SER A 315 9.08 -6.63 8.16
C SER A 315 8.20 -6.52 6.90
N CYS A 316 8.85 -6.62 5.74
CA CYS A 316 8.24 -6.67 4.41
C CYS A 316 7.84 -8.10 4.05
N THR A 317 6.88 -8.28 3.13
CA THR A 317 6.44 -9.61 2.70
C THR A 317 7.50 -10.29 1.83
N LEU A 318 7.75 -11.59 2.04
CA LEU A 318 8.65 -12.41 1.22
C LEU A 318 8.02 -12.61 -0.18
N GLN A 319 8.81 -12.40 -1.24
CA GLN A 319 8.42 -12.49 -2.63
C GLN A 319 9.37 -13.41 -3.40
N LEU A 320 9.00 -13.86 -4.60
CA LEU A 320 9.82 -14.78 -5.41
C LEU A 320 11.22 -14.23 -5.67
N LYS A 321 11.36 -12.92 -5.90
CA LYS A 321 12.67 -12.25 -6.07
C LYS A 321 13.64 -12.41 -4.89
N HIS A 322 13.15 -12.77 -3.70
CA HIS A 322 13.99 -12.97 -2.52
C HIS A 322 14.48 -14.41 -2.35
N VAL A 323 13.95 -15.39 -3.10
CA VAL A 323 14.27 -16.83 -2.99
C VAL A 323 15.03 -17.42 -4.17
N VAL A 324 15.13 -16.67 -5.28
CA VAL A 324 15.86 -17.07 -6.48
C VAL A 324 17.34 -17.32 -6.24
N GLU A 325 17.99 -17.96 -7.21
CA GLU A 325 19.46 -17.98 -7.25
C GLU A 325 20.03 -16.58 -7.14
N ILE A 326 21.12 -16.47 -6.35
CA ILE A 326 21.75 -15.19 -6.12
C ILE A 326 22.38 -14.77 -7.43
N ASP A 327 21.82 -13.73 -8.03
CA ASP A 327 22.54 -12.96 -9.02
C ASP A 327 23.50 -12.04 -8.25
N PRO A 328 24.84 -12.22 -8.38
CA PRO A 328 25.82 -11.35 -7.71
C PRO A 328 25.69 -9.87 -8.06
N ALA A 329 24.95 -9.57 -9.13
CA ALA A 329 24.59 -8.22 -9.49
C ALA A 329 23.41 -7.66 -8.69
N SER A 330 22.41 -8.50 -8.37
CA SER A 330 21.17 -8.04 -7.75
C SER A 330 21.42 -7.32 -6.42
N THR A 331 20.85 -6.13 -6.27
CA THR A 331 20.81 -5.40 -4.99
C THR A 331 19.57 -5.74 -4.18
N GLU A 332 18.70 -6.63 -4.69
CA GLU A 332 17.51 -7.06 -3.98
C GLU A 332 17.89 -7.94 -2.77
N PRO A 333 17.16 -7.85 -1.66
CA PRO A 333 17.38 -8.74 -0.52
C PRO A 333 17.13 -10.19 -0.93
N ASN A 334 18.06 -11.10 -0.64
CA ASN A 334 17.91 -12.52 -0.98
C ASN A 334 18.19 -13.41 0.24
N ILE A 335 17.25 -14.29 0.58
CA ILE A 335 17.30 -15.12 1.80
C ILE A 335 18.40 -16.18 1.77
N ARG A 336 18.98 -16.49 0.59
CA ARG A 336 20.02 -17.50 0.43
C ARG A 336 21.36 -17.09 1.03
N THR A 337 21.56 -15.80 1.36
CA THR A 337 22.78 -15.28 1.99
C THR A 337 22.48 -14.29 3.10
N ASN A 338 23.19 -14.40 4.23
CA ASN A 338 23.13 -13.45 5.35
C ASN A 338 21.76 -13.36 6.06
N TYR A 339 21.00 -14.45 6.12
CA TYR A 339 19.73 -14.51 6.85
C TYR A 339 19.70 -15.63 7.87
N CYS A 340 19.05 -15.37 8.99
CA CYS A 340 18.60 -16.38 9.94
C CYS A 340 17.07 -16.40 10.01
N VAL A 341 16.52 -17.47 10.57
CA VAL A 341 15.09 -17.74 10.53
C VAL A 341 14.55 -18.00 11.93
N THR A 342 13.35 -17.50 12.19
CA THR A 342 12.56 -17.84 13.37
C THR A 342 11.08 -18.04 12.97
N ASP A 343 10.32 -18.74 13.79
CA ASP A 343 8.88 -18.90 13.58
C ASP A 343 8.19 -17.53 13.70
N LYS A 344 6.99 -17.37 13.15
CA LYS A 344 6.16 -16.20 13.41
C LYS A 344 5.05 -16.61 14.38
N ALA A 345 5.09 -16.08 15.61
CA ALA A 345 4.09 -16.42 16.61
C ALA A 345 2.82 -15.59 16.38
N ASP A 346 1.67 -16.15 16.72
CA ASP A 346 0.39 -15.44 16.70
C ASP A 346 0.20 -14.64 18.01
N GLY A 347 1.11 -13.69 18.24
CA GLY A 347 1.14 -12.81 19.42
C GLY A 347 1.06 -11.32 19.05
N GLU A 348 0.74 -10.47 20.04
CA GLU A 348 0.73 -9.02 19.83
C GLU A 348 2.15 -8.44 19.95
N ARG A 349 2.63 -7.75 18.91
CA ARG A 349 3.94 -7.10 18.94
C ARG A 349 3.98 -5.96 19.96
N LYS A 350 4.90 -6.05 20.93
CA LYS A 350 5.10 -5.04 21.99
C LYS A 350 6.60 -4.86 22.24
N LEU A 351 7.01 -3.64 22.57
CA LEU A 351 8.33 -3.39 23.16
C LEU A 351 8.25 -3.66 24.66
N LEU A 352 9.26 -4.29 25.23
CA LEU A 352 9.46 -4.37 26.67
C LEU A 352 10.43 -3.27 27.09
N TYR A 353 10.00 -2.41 28.02
CA TYR A 353 10.77 -1.30 28.54
C TYR A 353 10.96 -1.41 30.05
N ILE A 354 12.20 -1.28 30.51
CA ILE A 354 12.53 -1.19 31.93
C ILE A 354 12.70 0.28 32.29
N ASP A 355 11.80 0.83 33.10
CA ASP A 355 11.73 2.26 33.40
C ASP A 355 12.95 2.75 34.18
N MET A 356 13.48 3.92 33.78
CA MET A 356 14.69 4.50 34.34
C MET A 356 14.54 5.01 35.77
N ARG A 357 13.31 5.23 36.25
CA ARG A 357 13.06 5.82 37.56
C ARG A 357 12.99 4.77 38.66
N ASP A 358 12.29 3.68 38.41
CA ASP A 358 11.93 2.69 39.44
C ASP A 358 12.23 1.24 39.06
N GLY A 359 12.76 0.98 37.85
CA GLY A 359 13.10 -0.36 37.38
C GLY A 359 11.89 -1.24 37.06
N ARG A 360 10.66 -0.69 37.08
CA ARG A 360 9.46 -1.43 36.70
C ARG A 360 9.48 -1.79 35.22
N ILE A 361 8.96 -2.97 34.91
CA ILE A 361 8.95 -3.51 33.55
C ILE A 361 7.57 -3.30 32.93
N TYR A 362 7.52 -2.62 31.80
CA TYR A 362 6.31 -2.31 31.05
C TYR A 362 6.37 -2.90 29.63
N LEU A 363 5.21 -3.18 29.07
CA LEU A 363 5.03 -3.42 27.64
C LEU A 363 4.45 -2.16 26.99
N ILE A 364 4.96 -1.81 25.82
CA ILE A 364 4.50 -0.68 25.01
C ILE A 364 4.09 -1.25 23.65
N ASN A 365 2.81 -1.17 23.30
CA ASN A 365 2.34 -1.69 22.01
C ASN A 365 2.56 -0.70 20.86
N THR A 366 2.22 -1.11 19.63
CA THR A 366 2.44 -0.28 18.43
C THR A 366 1.60 1.00 18.36
N ASN A 367 0.60 1.16 19.24
CA ASN A 367 -0.21 2.35 19.43
C ASN A 367 0.29 3.23 20.60
N MET A 368 1.45 2.89 21.18
CA MET A 368 2.05 3.56 22.35
C MET A 368 1.17 3.48 23.61
N LEU A 369 0.40 2.41 23.77
CA LEU A 369 -0.28 2.09 25.01
C LEU A 369 0.65 1.30 25.94
N VAL A 370 0.66 1.69 27.22
CA VAL A 370 1.54 1.14 28.26
C VAL A 370 0.79 0.11 29.09
N GLN A 371 1.42 -1.04 29.34
CA GLN A 371 0.92 -2.10 30.20
C GLN A 371 1.98 -2.46 31.25
N PHE A 372 1.65 -2.36 32.53
CA PHE A 372 2.56 -2.81 33.58
C PHE A 372 2.53 -4.34 33.71
N THR A 373 3.70 -4.97 33.73
CA THR A 373 3.82 -6.45 33.79
C THR A 373 3.68 -7.00 35.21
N GLY A 374 3.75 -6.15 36.23
CA GLY A 374 3.87 -6.58 37.63
C GLY A 374 5.32 -6.83 38.08
N LEU A 375 6.28 -6.85 37.16
CA LEU A 375 7.69 -7.14 37.46
C LEU A 375 8.51 -5.87 37.66
N THR A 376 9.55 -5.96 38.48
CA THR A 376 10.54 -4.89 38.70
C THR A 376 11.93 -5.48 38.68
N SER A 377 12.83 -4.95 37.84
CA SER A 377 14.25 -5.35 37.88
C SER A 377 14.90 -4.84 39.16
N THR A 378 15.69 -5.71 39.81
CA THR A 378 16.45 -5.36 41.01
C THR A 378 17.79 -4.69 40.71
N GLU A 379 18.28 -4.79 39.47
CA GLU A 379 19.61 -4.33 39.09
C GLU A 379 19.49 -3.00 38.30
N LYS A 380 20.12 -1.94 38.80
CA LYS A 380 20.09 -0.61 38.13
C LYS A 380 20.77 -0.60 36.76
N THR A 381 21.59 -1.59 36.48
CA THR A 381 22.21 -1.79 35.16
C THR A 381 21.19 -2.19 34.10
N ASP A 382 20.00 -2.68 34.48
CA ASP A 382 18.97 -3.08 33.52
C ASP A 382 18.06 -1.91 33.13
N TRP A 383 18.10 -0.82 33.89
CA TRP A 383 17.18 0.30 33.75
C TRP A 383 17.46 1.06 32.46
N GLY A 384 16.41 1.34 31.68
CA GLY A 384 16.50 1.92 30.33
C GLY A 384 16.63 0.89 29.22
N THR A 385 16.60 -0.41 29.53
CA THR A 385 16.64 -1.46 28.51
C THR A 385 15.34 -1.52 27.72
N ILE A 386 15.47 -1.67 26.40
CA ILE A 386 14.35 -1.84 25.45
C ILE A 386 14.57 -3.12 24.64
N LEU A 387 13.62 -4.07 24.75
CA LEU A 387 13.56 -5.28 23.93
C LEU A 387 12.39 -5.18 22.95
N ASP A 388 12.49 -5.85 21.80
CA ASP A 388 11.38 -6.06 20.86
C ASP A 388 10.95 -7.53 20.87
N GLY A 389 9.65 -7.78 20.80
CA GLY A 389 9.08 -9.09 21.06
C GLY A 389 7.60 -9.22 20.74
N GLU A 390 7.12 -10.46 20.84
CA GLU A 390 5.71 -10.83 20.68
C GLU A 390 5.15 -11.26 22.05
N HIS A 391 4.04 -10.64 22.46
CA HIS A 391 3.32 -11.01 23.67
C HIS A 391 2.22 -12.03 23.34
N ILE A 392 2.39 -13.24 23.87
CA ILE A 392 1.57 -14.42 23.60
C ILE A 392 0.78 -14.77 24.86
N LEU A 393 -0.54 -14.58 24.79
CA LEU A 393 -1.42 -14.78 25.95
C LEU A 393 -1.86 -16.23 26.13
N LEU A 394 -2.05 -16.95 25.03
CA LEU A 394 -2.64 -18.29 25.00
C LEU A 394 -1.70 -19.30 24.37
N ASP A 395 -1.74 -20.54 24.87
CA ASP A 395 -1.14 -21.70 24.20
C ASP A 395 -2.08 -22.27 23.13
N LYS A 396 -1.62 -23.30 22.41
CA LYS A 396 -2.42 -23.98 21.37
C LYS A 396 -3.73 -24.60 21.88
N ALA A 397 -3.78 -24.97 23.16
CA ALA A 397 -4.97 -25.53 23.81
C ALA A 397 -5.91 -24.44 24.36
N GLY A 398 -5.62 -23.16 24.11
CA GLY A 398 -6.39 -22.03 24.63
C GLY A 398 -6.15 -21.74 26.12
N ARG A 399 -5.13 -22.35 26.74
CA ARG A 399 -4.77 -22.10 28.14
C ARG A 399 -3.91 -20.84 28.23
N PHE A 400 -4.12 -20.07 29.29
CA PHE A 400 -3.40 -18.82 29.51
C PHE A 400 -1.94 -19.07 29.92
N ILE A 401 -0.98 -18.48 29.20
CA ILE A 401 0.47 -18.65 29.46
C ILE A 401 1.23 -17.35 29.71
N ASN A 402 0.77 -16.21 29.17
CA ASN A 402 1.34 -14.87 29.42
C ASN A 402 2.86 -14.75 29.15
N HIS A 403 3.29 -15.21 27.97
CA HIS A 403 4.70 -15.24 27.57
C HIS A 403 5.05 -14.06 26.66
N TYR A 404 6.14 -13.36 26.96
CA TYR A 404 6.77 -12.40 26.07
C TYR A 404 7.99 -13.04 25.40
N ALA A 405 7.84 -13.36 24.12
CA ALA A 405 8.90 -13.92 23.28
C ALA A 405 9.72 -12.77 22.66
N ALA A 406 10.84 -12.44 23.29
CA ALA A 406 11.74 -11.39 22.82
C ALA A 406 12.57 -11.89 21.64
N PHE A 407 12.65 -11.11 20.56
CA PHE A 407 13.38 -11.48 19.34
C PHE A 407 14.51 -10.50 18.98
N ASP A 408 14.55 -9.30 19.55
CA ASP A 408 15.66 -8.34 19.37
C ASP A 408 15.84 -7.44 20.62
N ILE A 409 16.96 -6.73 20.69
CA ILE A 409 17.34 -5.81 21.78
C ILE A 409 17.89 -4.51 21.18
N TYR A 410 17.41 -3.35 21.66
CA TYR A 410 17.73 -2.05 21.05
C TYR A 410 18.55 -1.15 21.96
N PHE A 411 18.16 -1.04 23.22
CA PHE A 411 18.83 -0.20 24.20
C PHE A 411 19.10 -1.04 25.44
N VAL A 412 20.22 -0.78 26.09
CA VAL A 412 20.61 -1.44 27.34
C VAL A 412 21.02 -0.40 28.37
N GLY A 413 20.61 -0.62 29.62
CA GLY A 413 21.11 0.17 30.73
C GLY A 413 22.62 -0.03 30.92
N ALA A 414 23.32 1.04 31.27
CA ALA A 414 24.74 1.00 31.62
C ALA A 414 24.99 1.34 33.11
N GLY A 415 23.92 1.43 33.89
CA GLY A 415 23.95 1.92 35.27
C GLY A 415 24.19 3.44 35.36
N ASN A 416 24.08 4.00 36.57
CA ASN A 416 24.29 5.43 36.84
C ASN A 416 23.46 6.39 35.96
N GLY A 417 22.26 5.97 35.54
CA GLY A 417 21.38 6.78 34.70
C GLY A 417 21.79 6.86 33.23
N ARG A 418 22.73 6.03 32.77
CA ARG A 418 23.18 5.98 31.37
C ARG A 418 22.55 4.82 30.62
N VAL A 419 22.33 5.02 29.33
CA VAL A 419 21.81 4.01 28.40
C VAL A 419 22.74 3.93 27.19
N LYS A 420 22.96 2.73 26.67
CA LYS A 420 23.73 2.47 25.46
C LYS A 420 22.80 1.94 24.37
N SER A 421 22.88 2.51 23.16
CA SER A 421 22.28 1.90 21.96
C SER A 421 23.11 0.70 21.53
N VAL A 422 22.43 -0.42 21.24
CA VAL A 422 23.02 -1.61 20.64
C VAL A 422 22.40 -1.90 19.27
N ARG A 423 21.56 -0.99 18.75
CA ARG A 423 20.87 -1.14 17.46
C ARG A 423 21.84 -1.23 16.29
N GLU A 424 23.02 -0.62 16.41
CA GLU A 424 24.04 -0.53 15.38
C GLU A 424 24.83 -1.83 15.22
N LEU A 425 24.83 -2.70 16.24
CA LEU A 425 25.48 -4.00 16.21
C LEU A 425 24.83 -4.92 15.18
N ASP A 426 25.54 -5.91 14.67
CA ASP A 426 24.94 -6.94 13.83
C ASP A 426 23.94 -7.80 14.62
N PHE A 427 22.97 -8.40 13.95
CA PHE A 427 21.98 -9.22 14.62
C PHE A 427 22.59 -10.52 15.14
N ALA A 428 23.31 -11.24 14.28
CA ALA A 428 23.87 -12.54 14.57
C ALA A 428 25.23 -12.73 13.88
N TRP A 429 25.86 -13.89 14.07
CA TRP A 429 27.18 -14.22 13.54
C TRP A 429 27.08 -15.14 12.32
N PHE A 430 28.15 -15.19 11.54
CA PHE A 430 28.35 -16.19 10.49
C PHE A 430 29.27 -17.32 10.98
N GLU A 431 30.38 -16.96 11.63
CA GLU A 431 31.27 -17.89 12.32
C GLU A 431 31.02 -17.87 13.83
N GLU A 432 31.03 -19.04 14.47
CA GLU A 432 30.74 -19.12 15.91
C GLU A 432 31.70 -18.24 16.74
N PRO A 433 31.17 -17.44 17.68
CA PRO A 433 31.98 -16.63 18.58
C PRO A 433 32.94 -17.50 19.38
N LYS A 434 34.24 -17.16 19.40
CA LYS A 434 35.27 -17.95 20.10
C LYS A 434 35.69 -17.33 21.44
N THR A 435 35.47 -16.03 21.62
CA THR A 435 35.87 -15.28 22.83
C THR A 435 34.66 -14.69 23.56
N LYS A 436 34.85 -14.31 24.83
CA LYS A 436 33.82 -13.58 25.58
C LYS A 436 33.58 -12.18 25.02
N GLU A 437 34.60 -11.53 24.45
CA GLU A 437 34.43 -10.22 23.80
C GLU A 437 33.57 -10.30 22.54
N ASP A 438 33.54 -11.45 21.85
CA ASP A 438 32.70 -11.64 20.65
C ASP A 438 31.20 -11.66 20.97
N LEU A 439 30.82 -12.02 22.20
CA LEU A 439 29.42 -12.09 22.63
C LEU A 439 28.75 -10.71 22.65
N ASP A 440 29.54 -9.64 22.81
CA ASP A 440 29.05 -8.26 22.86
C ASP A 440 28.88 -7.62 21.47
N LYS A 441 29.27 -8.34 20.41
CA LYS A 441 29.21 -7.85 19.02
C LYS A 441 27.86 -8.06 18.35
N TYR A 442 27.03 -8.97 18.88
CA TYR A 442 25.82 -9.43 18.22
C TYR A 442 24.58 -9.27 19.11
N ARG A 443 23.52 -8.65 18.58
CA ARG A 443 22.29 -8.37 19.34
C ARG A 443 21.61 -9.64 19.86
N LEU A 444 21.60 -10.73 19.07
CA LEU A 444 20.97 -12.00 19.47
C LEU A 444 21.63 -12.64 20.70
N LEU A 445 22.97 -12.63 20.78
CA LEU A 445 23.69 -13.15 21.94
C LEU A 445 23.54 -12.24 23.15
N TYR A 446 23.60 -10.92 22.91
CA TYR A 446 23.37 -9.92 23.94
C TYR A 446 21.98 -10.07 24.57
N LEU A 447 20.94 -10.26 23.75
CA LEU A 447 19.56 -10.51 24.17
C LEU A 447 19.45 -11.75 25.06
N LYS A 448 20.00 -12.89 24.62
CA LYS A 448 19.97 -14.15 25.39
C LYS A 448 20.62 -13.97 26.75
N ARG A 449 21.84 -13.43 26.79
CA ARG A 449 22.57 -13.18 28.03
C ARG A 449 21.83 -12.20 28.96
N PHE A 450 21.22 -11.16 28.39
CA PHE A 450 20.42 -10.21 29.17
C PHE A 450 19.24 -10.89 29.83
N ILE A 451 18.45 -11.69 29.08
CA ILE A 451 17.29 -12.38 29.64
C ILE A 451 17.70 -13.42 30.68
N ASP A 452 18.75 -14.21 30.42
CA ASP A 452 19.23 -15.23 31.37
C ASP A 452 19.76 -14.60 32.68
N GLY A 453 20.32 -13.39 32.60
CA GLY A 453 20.83 -12.63 33.75
C GLY A 453 19.80 -11.76 34.47
N LEU A 454 18.61 -11.56 33.89
CA LEU A 454 17.61 -10.60 34.39
C LEU A 454 17.02 -11.06 35.74
N LYS A 455 17.27 -10.28 36.79
CA LYS A 455 16.72 -10.53 38.13
C LYS A 455 15.50 -9.66 38.38
N VAL A 456 14.34 -10.30 38.57
CA VAL A 456 13.07 -9.62 38.78
C VAL A 456 12.46 -9.90 40.15
N LYS A 457 11.92 -8.85 40.78
CA LYS A 457 11.04 -8.95 41.93
C LYS A 457 9.58 -9.05 41.48
N ARG A 458 8.83 -9.95 42.12
CA ARG A 458 7.39 -10.18 41.88
C ARG A 458 6.53 -9.59 43.00
N PRO A 459 5.24 -9.27 42.74
CA PRO A 459 4.32 -8.77 43.77
C PRO A 459 3.92 -9.85 44.79
N THR A 460 3.77 -11.11 44.35
CA THR A 460 3.41 -12.27 45.18
C THR A 460 4.63 -13.16 45.47
N LYS A 461 4.67 -13.77 46.66
CA LYS A 461 5.80 -14.65 47.08
C LYS A 461 5.80 -16.01 46.40
N THR A 462 4.65 -16.48 45.94
CA THR A 462 4.47 -17.75 45.22
C THR A 462 4.37 -17.48 43.72
N ALA A 463 5.18 -18.19 42.93
CA ALA A 463 5.12 -18.15 41.47
C ALA A 463 3.88 -18.92 41.00
N SER A 464 3.03 -18.27 40.19
CA SER A 464 1.92 -18.92 39.51
C SER A 464 2.36 -19.37 38.11
N PRO A 465 1.84 -20.48 37.57
CA PRO A 465 2.01 -20.83 36.15
C PRO A 465 1.63 -19.70 35.19
N ASP A 466 0.65 -18.87 35.59
CA ASP A 466 0.05 -17.76 34.82
C ASP A 466 0.82 -16.42 34.94
N ASP A 467 1.96 -16.43 35.64
CA ASP A 467 2.79 -15.24 35.80
C ASP A 467 3.43 -14.86 34.47
N PHE A 468 3.68 -13.55 34.29
CA PHE A 468 4.37 -13.03 33.12
C PHE A 468 5.79 -13.62 33.01
N LYS A 469 6.14 -14.16 31.84
CA LYS A 469 7.47 -14.74 31.57
C LYS A 469 8.12 -14.08 30.36
N ILE A 470 9.40 -13.77 30.48
CA ILE A 470 10.23 -13.23 29.41
C ILE A 470 11.09 -14.38 28.89
N VAL A 471 10.97 -14.71 27.62
CA VAL A 471 11.72 -15.81 26.99
C VAL A 471 12.38 -15.31 25.70
N PRO A 472 13.63 -15.69 25.40
CA PRO A 472 14.23 -15.38 24.10
C PRO A 472 13.62 -16.29 23.02
N LYS A 473 13.37 -15.73 21.85
CA LYS A 473 12.91 -16.50 20.69
C LYS A 473 14.05 -17.35 20.12
N LEU A 474 13.71 -18.52 19.58
CA LEU A 474 14.68 -19.43 18.98
C LEU A 474 14.95 -19.00 17.53
N PHE A 475 16.22 -18.80 17.20
CA PHE A 475 16.69 -18.50 15.85
C PHE A 475 17.54 -19.64 15.33
N TYR A 476 17.30 -20.01 14.07
CA TYR A 476 18.07 -20.99 13.33
C TYR A 476 18.99 -20.25 12.36
N LEU A 477 20.29 -20.51 12.47
CA LEU A 477 21.32 -19.87 11.64
C LEU A 477 21.83 -20.88 10.60
N PRO A 478 22.10 -20.44 9.35
CA PRO A 478 22.77 -21.26 8.35
C PRO A 478 24.20 -21.59 8.79
N SER A 479 24.72 -22.70 8.29
CA SER A 479 26.10 -23.14 8.47
C SER A 479 26.69 -23.57 7.13
N GLU A 480 27.99 -23.88 7.07
CA GLU A 480 28.63 -24.40 5.84
C GLU A 480 27.93 -25.64 5.26
N THR A 481 27.28 -26.44 6.11
CA THR A 481 26.60 -27.69 5.73
C THR A 481 25.07 -27.56 5.67
N THR A 482 24.50 -26.47 6.20
CA THR A 482 23.04 -26.33 6.36
C THR A 482 22.55 -25.05 5.68
N SER A 483 21.81 -25.21 4.57
CA SER A 483 21.24 -24.07 3.84
C SER A 483 20.00 -23.49 4.53
N ILE A 484 19.61 -22.28 4.13
CA ILE A 484 18.36 -21.63 4.58
C ILE A 484 17.12 -22.49 4.29
N PHE A 485 17.12 -23.25 3.19
CA PHE A 485 16.01 -24.11 2.79
C PHE A 485 15.90 -25.34 3.69
N ASN A 486 17.03 -25.94 4.11
CA ASN A 486 17.04 -27.00 5.10
C ASN A 486 16.49 -26.53 6.45
N ILE A 487 16.86 -25.31 6.85
CA ILE A 487 16.33 -24.67 8.07
C ILE A 487 14.82 -24.46 7.97
N CYS A 488 14.34 -23.92 6.85
CA CYS A 488 12.90 -23.73 6.62
C CYS A 488 12.15 -25.06 6.67
N SER A 489 12.70 -26.14 6.11
CA SER A 489 12.12 -27.49 6.19
C SER A 489 12.00 -27.97 7.63
N THR A 490 13.06 -27.85 8.43
CA THR A 490 13.03 -28.23 9.85
C THR A 490 12.04 -27.40 10.65
N LEU A 491 12.00 -26.08 10.41
CA LEU A 491 11.11 -25.18 11.12
C LEU A 491 9.64 -25.45 10.77
N LEU A 492 9.32 -25.69 9.50
CA LEU A 492 7.97 -26.08 9.08
C LEU A 492 7.56 -27.44 9.67
N SER A 493 8.46 -28.43 9.72
CA SER A 493 8.21 -29.69 10.43
C SER A 493 7.92 -29.45 11.90
N ASN A 494 8.72 -28.62 12.59
CA ASN A 494 8.48 -28.29 14.00
C ASN A 494 7.13 -27.58 14.24
N ILE A 495 6.68 -26.77 13.26
CA ILE A 495 5.35 -26.15 13.29
C ILE A 495 4.26 -27.24 13.17
N ASP A 496 4.39 -28.12 12.18
CA ASP A 496 3.42 -29.18 11.89
C ASP A 496 3.39 -30.24 13.03
N ASP A 497 4.55 -30.60 13.59
CA ASP A 497 4.74 -31.50 14.76
C ASP A 497 4.39 -30.84 16.11
N GLN A 498 3.91 -29.60 16.06
CA GLN A 498 3.46 -28.82 17.20
C GLN A 498 4.48 -28.58 18.32
N VAL A 499 5.77 -28.51 17.99
CA VAL A 499 6.87 -28.31 18.96
C VAL A 499 6.72 -26.98 19.74
N TYR A 500 6.24 -25.92 19.08
CA TYR A 500 6.01 -24.63 19.73
C TYR A 500 4.76 -24.65 20.60
N PRO A 501 4.80 -24.06 21.82
CA PRO A 501 3.66 -24.09 22.74
C PRO A 501 2.49 -23.17 22.30
N TYR A 502 2.67 -22.35 21.28
CA TYR A 502 1.71 -21.36 20.80
C TYR A 502 1.45 -21.51 19.30
N ASN A 503 0.36 -20.91 18.82
CA ASN A 503 0.03 -20.88 17.41
C ASN A 503 1.06 -20.06 16.62
N THR A 504 1.39 -20.53 15.42
CA THR A 504 2.30 -19.87 14.50
C THR A 504 1.58 -19.61 13.17
N ASP A 505 1.84 -18.47 12.54
CA ASP A 505 1.17 -18.04 11.30
C ASP A 505 2.17 -17.80 10.15
N GLY A 506 3.41 -18.26 10.28
CA GLY A 506 4.42 -18.11 9.25
C GLY A 506 5.86 -18.16 9.77
N ILE A 507 6.75 -17.50 9.04
CA ILE A 507 8.19 -17.49 9.25
C ILE A 507 8.72 -16.06 9.15
N ILE A 508 9.68 -15.70 9.99
CA ILE A 508 10.42 -14.43 9.90
C ILE A 508 11.87 -14.69 9.50
N PHE A 509 12.33 -13.95 8.50
CA PHE A 509 13.71 -13.90 8.05
C PHE A 509 14.35 -12.60 8.53
N THR A 510 15.38 -12.73 9.35
CA THR A 510 16.10 -11.60 9.93
C THR A 510 17.51 -11.54 9.32
N PRO A 511 17.96 -10.38 8.81
CA PRO A 511 19.29 -10.24 8.26
C PRO A 511 20.34 -10.34 9.37
N ILE A 512 21.38 -11.14 9.15
CA ILE A 512 22.44 -11.45 10.13
C ILE A 512 23.35 -10.25 10.36
N ASN A 513 23.82 -9.61 9.28
CA ASN A 513 24.95 -8.68 9.27
C ASN A 513 24.53 -7.20 9.15
N THR A 514 23.41 -6.82 9.76
CA THR A 514 22.93 -5.44 9.74
C THR A 514 22.39 -4.98 11.09
N GLY A 515 22.47 -3.67 11.33
CA GLY A 515 21.84 -3.01 12.47
C GLY A 515 20.30 -3.05 12.39
N ALA A 516 19.63 -2.90 13.53
CA ALA A 516 18.17 -2.93 13.62
C ALA A 516 17.53 -1.83 12.76
N GLY A 517 16.75 -2.23 11.75
CA GLY A 517 16.15 -1.31 10.78
C GLY A 517 17.15 -0.67 9.80
N GLY A 518 18.41 -1.11 9.79
CA GLY A 518 19.48 -0.60 8.94
C GLY A 518 19.64 -1.37 7.63
N MET A 519 20.45 -0.83 6.71
CA MET A 519 20.73 -1.47 5.41
C MET A 519 22.14 -2.09 5.34
N THR A 520 23.02 -1.76 6.27
CA THR A 520 24.45 -2.16 6.26
C THR A 520 24.94 -2.44 7.67
N HIS A 521 26.09 -3.12 7.77
CA HIS A 521 26.83 -3.30 9.03
C HIS A 521 27.05 -1.96 9.75
N GLY A 522 26.94 -1.98 11.09
CA GLY A 522 27.25 -0.82 11.93
C GLY A 522 26.25 0.34 11.86
N ARG A 523 25.15 0.22 11.10
CA ARG A 523 24.15 1.29 10.94
C ARG A 523 22.76 0.80 11.33
N ALA A 524 22.10 1.56 12.20
CA ALA A 524 20.70 1.36 12.58
C ALA A 524 19.75 2.23 11.76
N GLY A 525 18.47 1.84 11.71
CA GLY A 525 17.40 2.62 11.09
C GLY A 525 17.00 3.85 11.90
N LYS A 526 16.08 4.64 11.35
CA LYS A 526 15.49 5.80 12.05
C LYS A 526 14.83 5.40 13.37
N LEU A 527 14.72 6.35 14.30
CA LEU A 527 14.06 6.18 15.61
C LEU A 527 12.56 6.45 15.51
N GLU A 528 11.90 5.82 14.53
CA GLU A 528 10.48 5.93 14.28
C GLU A 528 9.97 4.65 13.62
N LYS A 529 8.65 4.50 13.53
CA LYS A 529 8.00 3.33 12.94
C LYS A 529 8.23 3.31 11.42
N VAL A 530 9.22 2.52 10.98
CA VAL A 530 9.61 2.37 9.57
C VAL A 530 9.41 0.94 9.07
N LYS A 531 9.31 0.77 7.75
CA LYS A 531 9.48 -0.55 7.10
C LYS A 531 10.97 -0.85 7.00
N TRP A 532 11.36 -2.12 7.19
CA TRP A 532 12.74 -2.58 7.06
C TRP A 532 12.84 -3.53 5.86
N PRO A 533 13.32 -3.05 4.69
CA PRO A 533 13.32 -3.83 3.45
C PRO A 533 14.07 -5.17 3.55
N LEU A 534 15.08 -5.25 4.42
CA LEU A 534 15.84 -6.48 4.66
C LEU A 534 15.17 -7.44 5.65
N SER A 535 14.21 -7.02 6.46
CA SER A 535 13.49 -7.96 7.33
C SER A 535 12.27 -8.49 6.60
N LEU A 536 12.21 -9.80 6.37
CA LEU A 536 11.18 -10.42 5.53
C LEU A 536 10.28 -11.32 6.37
N LYS A 537 8.99 -11.32 6.06
CA LYS A 537 7.99 -12.23 6.66
C LYS A 537 7.36 -13.07 5.57
N TRP A 538 7.26 -14.36 5.80
CA TRP A 538 6.51 -15.27 4.96
C TRP A 538 5.28 -15.77 5.71
N LYS A 539 4.16 -15.85 4.99
CA LYS A 539 2.93 -16.50 5.44
C LYS A 539 2.56 -17.58 4.42
N PRO A 540 1.94 -18.70 4.87
CA PRO A 540 1.29 -19.62 3.95
C PRO A 540 0.36 -18.86 3.00
N PRO A 541 0.39 -19.14 1.68
CA PRO A 541 -0.39 -18.39 0.68
C PRO A 541 -1.88 -18.29 0.99
N GLU A 542 -2.44 -19.35 1.59
CA GLU A 542 -3.84 -19.45 2.05
C GLU A 542 -4.21 -18.47 3.16
N TYR A 543 -3.23 -17.89 3.85
CA TYR A 543 -3.42 -16.92 4.93
C TYR A 543 -3.06 -15.49 4.53
N ASN A 544 -2.81 -15.23 3.24
CA ASN A 544 -2.62 -13.87 2.74
C ASN A 544 -3.95 -13.12 2.69
N THR A 545 -3.98 -11.95 3.33
CA THR A 545 -5.18 -11.11 3.45
C THR A 545 -4.86 -9.65 3.17
N ILE A 546 -5.89 -8.87 2.81
CA ILE A 546 -5.80 -7.41 2.68
C ILE A 546 -6.92 -6.76 3.49
N ASP A 547 -6.56 -5.77 4.30
CA ASP A 547 -7.50 -4.96 5.05
C ASP A 547 -7.98 -3.78 4.17
N PHE A 548 -9.24 -3.81 3.76
CA PHE A 548 -9.86 -2.77 2.94
C PHE A 548 -10.86 -1.93 3.73
N LEU A 549 -10.91 -0.62 3.47
CA LEU A 549 -12.07 0.19 3.77
C LEU A 549 -13.16 -0.12 2.74
N VAL A 550 -14.33 -0.56 3.19
CA VAL A 550 -15.43 -0.90 2.28
C VAL A 550 -16.36 0.30 2.08
N SER A 551 -16.65 0.61 0.82
CA SER A 551 -17.67 1.58 0.45
C SER A 551 -18.74 0.94 -0.43
N TYR A 552 -20.00 1.35 -0.30
CA TYR A 552 -21.07 0.88 -1.18
C TYR A 552 -20.89 1.41 -2.60
N LYS A 553 -20.91 0.52 -3.59
CA LYS A 553 -20.85 0.93 -4.99
C LYS A 553 -22.18 1.57 -5.38
N LYS A 554 -22.11 2.77 -5.97
CA LYS A 554 -23.27 3.53 -6.45
C LYS A 554 -23.37 3.44 -7.96
N ASP A 555 -24.58 3.39 -8.49
CA ASP A 555 -24.85 3.42 -9.93
C ASP A 555 -24.78 4.86 -10.49
N LYS A 556 -25.10 5.02 -11.79
CA LYS A 556 -25.09 6.33 -12.47
C LYS A 556 -26.13 7.32 -11.92
N THR A 557 -27.13 6.84 -11.18
CA THR A 557 -28.16 7.65 -10.53
C THR A 557 -27.78 8.03 -9.09
N GLY A 558 -26.69 7.46 -8.57
CA GLY A 558 -26.25 7.63 -7.19
C GLY A 558 -26.91 6.63 -6.22
N ALA A 559 -27.71 5.70 -6.71
CA ALA A 559 -28.35 4.66 -5.91
C ALA A 559 -27.39 3.49 -5.63
N GLU A 560 -27.53 2.85 -4.47
CA GLU A 560 -26.71 1.70 -4.09
C GLU A 560 -26.98 0.50 -5.02
N MET A 561 -25.92 -0.16 -5.48
CA MET A 561 -26.04 -1.36 -6.31
C MET A 561 -26.38 -2.59 -5.45
N VAL A 562 -27.69 -2.84 -5.32
CA VAL A 562 -28.26 -4.04 -4.70
C VAL A 562 -28.95 -4.87 -5.78
N HIS A 563 -28.63 -6.16 -5.82
CA HIS A 563 -29.13 -7.09 -6.81
C HIS A 563 -29.98 -8.16 -6.13
N ASN A 564 -31.12 -8.49 -6.73
CA ASN A 564 -32.02 -9.55 -6.29
C ASN A 564 -31.92 -10.72 -7.28
N GLU A 565 -31.36 -11.85 -6.86
CA GLU A 565 -31.39 -13.08 -7.65
C GLU A 565 -32.50 -14.01 -7.15
N TYR A 566 -33.36 -14.46 -8.07
CA TYR A 566 -34.55 -15.27 -7.75
C TYR A 566 -34.21 -16.62 -7.09
N ASP A 567 -33.03 -17.20 -7.34
CA ASP A 567 -32.60 -18.51 -6.82
C ASP A 567 -31.46 -18.45 -5.77
N SER A 568 -30.71 -17.35 -5.68
CA SER A 568 -29.45 -17.26 -4.92
C SER A 568 -29.44 -16.22 -3.78
N GLY A 569 -30.53 -15.45 -3.63
CA GLY A 569 -30.67 -14.41 -2.62
C GLY A 569 -30.15 -13.03 -3.05
N ASN A 570 -30.34 -12.03 -2.19
CA ASN A 570 -29.93 -10.65 -2.48
C ASN A 570 -28.43 -10.48 -2.23
N TYR A 571 -27.74 -9.71 -3.08
CA TYR A 571 -26.33 -9.36 -2.86
C TYR A 571 -26.07 -7.87 -3.12
N ARG A 572 -24.98 -7.37 -2.52
CA ARG A 572 -24.54 -5.98 -2.63
C ARG A 572 -23.14 -5.90 -3.22
N THR A 573 -22.92 -4.96 -4.13
CA THR A 573 -21.59 -4.70 -4.66
C THR A 573 -20.88 -3.60 -3.88
N LEU A 574 -19.65 -3.89 -3.46
CA LEU A 574 -18.76 -3.01 -2.71
C LEU A 574 -17.62 -2.51 -3.59
N GLU A 575 -17.11 -1.34 -3.24
CA GLU A 575 -15.83 -0.81 -3.68
C GLU A 575 -14.83 -0.88 -2.52
N LEU A 576 -13.77 -1.65 -2.70
CA LEU A 576 -12.68 -1.88 -1.76
C LEU A 576 -11.61 -0.80 -1.93
N ARG A 577 -11.29 -0.10 -0.85
CA ARG A 577 -10.38 1.04 -0.85
C ARG A 577 -9.18 0.81 0.07
N CYS A 578 -8.04 1.34 -0.34
CA CYS A 578 -6.80 1.38 0.47
C CYS A 578 -6.45 2.84 0.78
N GLY A 579 -5.54 3.05 1.73
CA GLY A 579 -4.98 4.37 1.97
C GLY A 579 -3.88 4.74 0.97
N PHE A 580 -3.97 5.95 0.41
CA PHE A 580 -3.06 6.48 -0.60
C PHE A 580 -2.58 7.88 -0.23
N ASN A 581 -1.29 8.18 -0.43
CA ASN A 581 -0.75 9.52 -0.26
C ASN A 581 -0.72 10.28 -1.60
N VAL A 582 -1.76 11.06 -1.88
CA VAL A 582 -2.01 11.74 -3.16
C VAL A 582 -0.85 12.68 -3.59
N LYS A 583 -0.07 13.22 -2.65
CA LYS A 583 1.11 14.06 -2.97
C LYS A 583 2.21 13.33 -3.72
N THR A 584 2.32 12.02 -3.52
CA THR A 584 3.36 11.21 -4.17
C THR A 584 2.86 10.56 -5.46
N TYR A 585 1.55 10.56 -5.74
CA TYR A 585 0.92 9.79 -6.82
C TYR A 585 -0.20 10.59 -7.50
N THR A 586 0.09 11.24 -8.64
CA THR A 586 -0.85 12.22 -9.24
C THR A 586 -1.59 11.77 -10.49
N SER A 587 -1.75 10.46 -10.73
CA SER A 587 -2.84 10.02 -11.62
C SER A 587 -3.24 8.58 -11.28
N MET A 588 -4.51 8.37 -10.92
CA MET A 588 -5.11 7.04 -10.74
C MET A 588 -4.91 6.13 -11.97
N ASN A 589 -4.65 6.72 -13.14
CA ASN A 589 -4.26 6.04 -14.36
C ASN A 589 -3.55 7.04 -15.31
N PRO A 590 -2.20 7.11 -15.31
CA PRO A 590 -1.47 8.04 -16.17
C PRO A 590 -1.69 7.76 -17.66
N PHE A 591 -1.91 6.50 -18.04
CA PHE A 591 -2.20 6.12 -19.41
C PHE A 591 -3.52 6.74 -19.90
N GLN A 592 -4.59 6.60 -19.13
CA GLN A 592 -5.88 7.20 -19.49
C GLN A 592 -5.83 8.74 -19.43
N SER A 593 -5.11 9.31 -18.46
CA SER A 593 -4.93 10.77 -18.33
C SER A 593 -4.17 11.34 -19.53
N MET A 594 -3.15 10.64 -20.03
CA MET A 594 -2.47 10.96 -21.29
C MET A 594 -3.43 10.92 -22.47
N LEU A 595 -4.22 9.85 -22.62
CA LEU A 595 -5.19 9.73 -23.72
C LEU A 595 -6.25 10.85 -23.69
N ASN A 596 -6.65 11.31 -22.50
CA ASN A 596 -7.61 12.39 -22.34
C ASN A 596 -7.00 13.80 -22.39
N ASP A 597 -5.68 13.92 -22.49
CA ASP A 597 -4.96 15.20 -22.42
C ASP A 597 -5.28 16.00 -21.12
N GLU A 598 -5.37 15.27 -20.00
CA GLU A 598 -5.70 15.81 -18.68
C GLU A 598 -4.43 16.00 -17.84
N VAL A 599 -4.14 17.26 -17.50
CA VAL A 599 -2.97 17.67 -16.69
C VAL A 599 -3.48 18.32 -15.40
N ALA A 600 -4.21 17.56 -14.58
CA ALA A 600 -4.69 18.03 -13.28
C ALA A 600 -3.78 17.48 -12.16
N PHE A 601 -3.03 18.37 -11.52
CA PHE A 601 -2.25 18.07 -10.31
C PHE A 601 -2.69 19.04 -9.23
N VAL A 602 -3.05 18.53 -8.05
CA VAL A 602 -3.32 19.37 -6.87
C VAL A 602 -2.05 20.15 -6.50
N GLU A 603 -2.18 21.45 -6.21
CA GLU A 603 -1.05 22.35 -5.93
C GLU A 603 -0.23 21.91 -4.70
N GLU A 604 1.09 22.02 -4.81
CA GLU A 604 2.06 21.78 -3.74
C GLU A 604 2.13 22.99 -2.81
N GLU A 605 1.14 23.20 -1.94
CA GLU A 605 1.35 24.09 -0.79
C GLU A 605 0.94 23.44 0.53
N ALA A 606 1.85 23.58 1.50
CA ALA A 606 1.85 23.11 2.88
C ALA A 606 1.79 21.59 3.08
N GLU A 607 2.43 21.08 4.14
CA GLU A 607 2.21 19.74 4.71
C GLU A 607 0.74 19.57 5.12
N ASN A 608 -0.15 19.46 4.14
CA ASN A 608 -1.55 19.30 4.36
C ASN A 608 -1.77 17.86 4.82
N GLU A 609 -2.24 17.68 6.06
CA GLU A 609 -2.62 16.37 6.60
C GLU A 609 -3.62 15.65 5.68
N ASP A 610 -4.30 16.37 4.76
CA ASP A 610 -5.27 15.88 3.77
C ASP A 610 -4.71 15.12 2.56
N ALA A 611 -3.39 14.95 2.47
CA ALA A 611 -2.77 14.18 1.39
C ALA A 611 -3.06 12.67 1.45
N TYR A 612 -3.34 12.10 2.62
CA TYR A 612 -3.65 10.67 2.77
C TYR A 612 -5.16 10.43 2.68
N GLN A 613 -5.61 9.73 1.64
CA GLN A 613 -7.02 9.52 1.30
C GLN A 613 -7.33 8.06 0.95
N PRO A 614 -8.57 7.59 1.15
CA PRO A 614 -8.99 6.26 0.73
C PRO A 614 -9.32 6.25 -0.77
N LEU A 615 -8.63 5.44 -1.57
CA LEU A 615 -8.90 5.28 -3.01
C LEU A 615 -9.16 3.81 -3.38
N PRO A 616 -9.92 3.53 -4.46
CA PRO A 616 -10.16 2.16 -4.91
C PRO A 616 -8.86 1.39 -5.19
N PHE A 617 -8.79 0.15 -4.72
CA PHE A 617 -7.61 -0.68 -4.89
C PHE A 617 -7.45 -1.17 -6.34
N ARG A 618 -6.43 -0.67 -7.03
CA ARG A 618 -6.08 -1.08 -8.40
C ARG A 618 -4.63 -1.51 -8.44
N PRO A 619 -4.34 -2.81 -8.26
CA PRO A 619 -2.98 -3.33 -8.18
C PRO A 619 -2.22 -3.12 -9.48
N SER A 620 -0.89 -3.02 -9.36
CA SER A 620 0.00 -2.88 -10.51
C SER A 620 0.28 -4.22 -11.19
N LEU A 621 0.43 -5.29 -10.41
CA LEU A 621 0.79 -6.60 -10.94
C LEU A 621 0.27 -7.79 -10.09
N PRO A 622 -0.46 -8.76 -10.70
CA PRO A 622 -1.07 -8.63 -12.02
C PRO A 622 -2.01 -7.42 -12.02
N TYR A 623 -1.98 -6.64 -13.11
CA TYR A 623 -2.86 -5.48 -13.23
C TYR A 623 -4.31 -5.96 -13.33
N ASP A 624 -5.14 -5.50 -12.40
CA ASP A 624 -6.57 -5.79 -12.40
C ASP A 624 -7.33 -4.50 -12.00
N PRO A 625 -7.97 -3.81 -12.95
CA PRO A 625 -8.70 -2.58 -12.66
C PRO A 625 -9.98 -2.81 -11.85
N ASP A 626 -10.48 -4.05 -11.81
CA ASP A 626 -11.70 -4.48 -11.12
C ASP A 626 -11.40 -5.19 -9.79
N ALA A 627 -10.14 -5.29 -9.39
CA ALA A 627 -9.76 -5.84 -8.07
C ALA A 627 -10.34 -5.05 -6.89
N CYS A 628 -10.79 -3.81 -7.11
CA CYS A 628 -11.53 -3.06 -6.11
C CYS A 628 -13.00 -3.49 -5.95
N ILE A 629 -13.51 -4.43 -6.74
CA ILE A 629 -14.94 -4.79 -6.73
C ILE A 629 -15.15 -6.11 -5.96
N ALA A 630 -16.11 -6.10 -5.04
CA ALA A 630 -16.52 -7.29 -4.28
C ALA A 630 -18.03 -7.38 -4.14
N ASN A 631 -18.61 -8.54 -4.46
CA ASN A 631 -20.02 -8.87 -4.28
C ASN A 631 -20.18 -9.66 -2.99
N ILE A 632 -21.05 -9.18 -2.09
CA ILE A 632 -21.30 -9.80 -0.79
C ILE A 632 -22.78 -10.19 -0.69
N ARG A 633 -23.03 -11.47 -0.41
CA ARG A 633 -24.40 -11.97 -0.16
C ARG A 633 -24.95 -11.34 1.11
N MET A 634 -26.21 -10.90 1.05
CA MET A 634 -26.91 -10.37 2.20
C MET A 634 -27.75 -11.46 2.85
N VAL A 635 -27.69 -11.53 4.17
CA VAL A 635 -28.51 -12.45 4.97
C VAL A 635 -29.65 -11.66 5.60
N ARG A 636 -30.87 -12.14 5.38
CA ARG A 636 -32.06 -11.56 5.98
C ARG A 636 -32.22 -12.04 7.41
N ASN A 637 -32.22 -11.12 8.36
CA ASN A 637 -32.39 -11.45 9.78
C ASN A 637 -33.89 -11.64 10.14
N ALA A 638 -34.16 -12.15 11.35
CA ALA A 638 -35.52 -12.35 11.87
C ALA A 638 -36.35 -11.05 11.96
N GLY A 639 -35.69 -9.88 11.97
CA GLY A 639 -36.30 -8.55 11.93
C GLY A 639 -36.64 -8.04 10.51
N GLY A 640 -36.33 -8.80 9.47
CA GLY A 640 -36.67 -8.50 8.08
C GLY A 640 -35.69 -7.60 7.33
N SER A 641 -34.53 -7.24 7.90
CA SER A 641 -33.48 -6.44 7.26
C SER A 641 -32.33 -7.28 6.70
N ASP A 642 -31.87 -6.91 5.50
CA ASP A 642 -30.77 -7.56 4.79
C ASP A 642 -29.43 -6.98 5.27
N ASN A 643 -28.53 -7.84 5.75
CA ASN A 643 -27.22 -7.43 6.31
C ASN A 643 -26.07 -8.25 5.73
N MET A 644 -24.88 -7.64 5.68
CA MET A 644 -23.64 -8.32 5.29
C MET A 644 -22.92 -8.87 6.52
N TYR A 645 -22.34 -10.06 6.36
CA TYR A 645 -21.62 -10.78 7.40
C TYR A 645 -20.25 -11.25 6.92
N THR A 646 -19.28 -11.23 7.83
CA THR A 646 -17.96 -11.83 7.63
C THR A 646 -18.01 -13.35 7.85
N ALA A 647 -16.96 -14.07 7.46
CA ALA A 647 -16.83 -15.51 7.70
C ALA A 647 -16.83 -15.86 9.20
N GLU A 648 -16.33 -14.95 10.06
CA GLU A 648 -16.39 -15.07 11.52
C GLU A 648 -17.77 -14.71 12.12
N GLY A 649 -18.78 -14.43 11.29
CA GLY A 649 -20.15 -14.15 11.72
C GLY A 649 -20.38 -12.71 12.18
N GLU A 650 -19.45 -11.79 11.92
CA GLU A 650 -19.56 -10.41 12.31
C GLU A 650 -20.32 -9.59 11.26
N ARG A 651 -21.27 -8.77 11.71
CA ARG A 651 -21.98 -7.84 10.82
C ARG A 651 -21.09 -6.66 10.46
N PHE A 652 -21.12 -6.22 9.20
CA PHE A 652 -20.43 -5.01 8.76
C PHE A 652 -21.26 -4.18 7.77
N GLU A 653 -20.89 -2.91 7.62
CA GLU A 653 -21.62 -1.92 6.84
C GLU A 653 -20.67 -0.98 6.08
N ASN A 654 -21.20 0.08 5.47
CA ASN A 654 -20.40 1.11 4.80
C ASN A 654 -19.36 1.71 5.76
N GLU A 655 -18.21 2.12 5.23
CA GLU A 655 -17.13 2.76 6.02
C GLU A 655 -16.66 1.89 7.21
N THR A 656 -16.63 0.57 7.01
CA THR A 656 -16.01 -0.39 7.91
C THR A 656 -14.71 -0.92 7.30
N ILE A 657 -13.67 -1.11 8.12
CA ILE A 657 -12.44 -1.75 7.65
C ILE A 657 -12.56 -3.25 7.91
N VAL A 658 -12.48 -4.02 6.84
CA VAL A 658 -12.71 -5.48 6.84
C VAL A 658 -11.48 -6.17 6.26
N GLU A 659 -11.07 -7.26 6.88
CA GLU A 659 -9.99 -8.12 6.41
C GLU A 659 -10.56 -9.11 5.38
N PHE A 660 -10.02 -9.12 4.17
CA PHE A 660 -10.46 -10.00 3.09
C PHE A 660 -9.40 -11.03 2.70
N ALA A 661 -9.84 -12.25 2.43
CA ALA A 661 -9.09 -13.27 1.70
C ALA A 661 -9.47 -13.25 0.21
N TYR A 662 -8.55 -13.72 -0.64
CA TYR A 662 -8.76 -13.78 -2.09
C TYR A 662 -8.80 -15.22 -2.60
N ASP A 663 -9.87 -15.58 -3.30
CA ASP A 663 -10.07 -16.87 -3.94
C ASP A 663 -10.00 -16.71 -5.46
N LYS A 664 -8.95 -17.25 -6.08
CA LYS A 664 -8.69 -17.13 -7.52
C LYS A 664 -9.68 -17.93 -8.37
N GLU A 665 -10.24 -19.00 -7.81
CA GLU A 665 -11.12 -19.93 -8.52
C GLU A 665 -12.58 -19.45 -8.55
N ALA A 666 -12.90 -18.40 -7.78
CA ALA A 666 -14.23 -17.81 -7.76
C ALA A 666 -14.46 -16.89 -8.98
N GLU A 667 -15.75 -16.76 -9.34
CA GLU A 667 -16.20 -15.89 -10.42
C GLU A 667 -15.78 -14.43 -10.20
N PRO A 668 -15.50 -13.65 -11.27
CA PRO A 668 -15.20 -12.22 -11.16
C PRO A 668 -16.23 -11.47 -10.31
N GLY A 669 -15.76 -10.64 -9.39
CA GLY A 669 -16.57 -9.95 -8.38
C GLY A 669 -16.86 -10.78 -7.12
N TRP A 670 -16.70 -12.11 -7.12
CA TRP A 670 -16.89 -12.99 -5.95
C TRP A 670 -15.58 -13.51 -5.34
N ARG A 671 -14.45 -13.05 -5.85
CA ARG A 671 -13.11 -13.49 -5.43
C ARG A 671 -12.71 -13.01 -4.04
N TRP A 672 -13.26 -11.90 -3.58
CA TRP A 672 -13.00 -11.37 -2.24
C TRP A 672 -13.96 -11.97 -1.21
N LYS A 673 -13.43 -12.62 -0.18
CA LYS A 673 -14.19 -13.18 0.94
C LYS A 673 -13.89 -12.40 2.23
N PRO A 674 -14.89 -11.74 2.86
CA PRO A 674 -14.68 -11.02 4.10
C PRO A 674 -14.45 -12.01 5.26
N LEU A 675 -13.32 -11.93 5.93
CA LEU A 675 -12.98 -12.81 7.06
C LEU A 675 -13.52 -12.27 8.38
N ARG A 676 -13.16 -11.03 8.71
CA ARG A 676 -13.51 -10.36 9.97
C ARG A 676 -13.45 -8.85 9.89
N VAL A 677 -14.11 -8.19 10.83
CA VAL A 677 -14.06 -6.73 11.01
C VAL A 677 -12.80 -6.36 11.79
N ARG A 678 -12.04 -5.40 11.26
CA ARG A 678 -10.89 -4.82 11.96
C ARG A 678 -11.39 -3.68 12.86
N HIS A 679 -11.96 -4.05 14.01
CA HIS A 679 -12.55 -3.09 14.97
C HIS A 679 -11.55 -2.04 15.45
N ASP A 680 -10.29 -2.43 15.64
CA ASP A 680 -9.19 -1.53 16.00
C ASP A 680 -9.01 -0.42 14.96
N LYS A 681 -8.92 -0.79 13.68
CA LYS A 681 -8.74 0.16 12.57
C LYS A 681 -10.01 0.97 12.29
N THR A 682 -11.16 0.31 12.33
CA THR A 682 -12.46 0.94 12.10
C THR A 682 -12.76 1.98 13.17
N TYR A 683 -12.43 1.68 14.43
CA TYR A 683 -12.54 2.64 15.52
C TYR A 683 -11.60 3.84 15.32
N ASP A 684 -10.34 3.59 14.96
CA ASP A 684 -9.36 4.64 14.67
C ASP A 684 -9.88 5.58 13.57
N LEU A 685 -10.37 5.04 12.45
CA LEU A 685 -11.03 5.80 11.37
C LEU A 685 -12.21 6.64 11.88
N ARG A 686 -13.14 6.00 12.59
CA ARG A 686 -14.37 6.65 13.09
C ARG A 686 -14.10 7.70 14.17
N SER A 687 -12.98 7.60 14.88
CA SER A 687 -12.52 8.58 15.87
C SER A 687 -11.87 9.83 15.26
N GLY A 688 -11.76 9.89 13.93
CA GLY A 688 -11.20 11.02 13.17
C GLY A 688 -9.76 10.81 12.69
N SER A 689 -9.15 9.65 12.95
CA SER A 689 -7.82 9.32 12.39
C SER A 689 -7.90 8.91 10.93
N LYS A 690 -6.84 9.13 10.16
CA LYS A 690 -6.77 8.79 8.73
C LYS A 690 -6.30 7.36 8.48
N ASN A 691 -6.97 6.39 9.09
CA ASN A 691 -6.66 4.97 8.92
C ASN A 691 -7.68 4.35 7.96
N TYR A 692 -7.25 3.92 6.78
CA TYR A 692 -8.14 3.40 5.73
C TYR A 692 -7.87 1.93 5.39
N GLY A 693 -7.35 1.16 6.35
CA GLY A 693 -6.93 -0.23 6.12
C GLY A 693 -5.44 -0.32 5.77
N ASN A 694 -5.07 -1.18 4.83
CA ASN A 694 -3.69 -1.23 4.33
C ASN A 694 -3.34 0.01 3.49
N ASP A 695 -2.08 0.43 3.56
CA ASP A 695 -1.53 1.36 2.57
C ASP A 695 -1.40 0.65 1.22
N TYR A 696 -1.55 1.39 0.12
CA TYR A 696 -1.52 0.82 -1.23
C TYR A 696 -0.33 -0.11 -1.49
N PHE A 697 0.88 0.22 -1.04
CA PHE A 697 2.05 -0.63 -1.25
C PHE A 697 1.94 -1.95 -0.51
N VAL A 698 1.46 -1.93 0.73
CA VAL A 698 1.23 -3.18 1.49
C VAL A 698 0.15 -4.01 0.82
N ALA A 699 -0.93 -3.39 0.36
CA ALA A 699 -1.98 -4.09 -0.35
C ALA A 699 -1.46 -4.68 -1.68
N ASN A 700 -0.66 -3.93 -2.43
CA ASN A 700 -0.06 -4.37 -3.69
C ASN A 700 1.01 -5.46 -3.48
N ASP A 701 1.79 -5.38 -2.41
CA ASP A 701 2.74 -6.43 -2.03
C ASP A 701 2.02 -7.72 -1.65
N ASN A 702 0.95 -7.62 -0.87
CA ASN A 702 0.11 -8.77 -0.53
C ASN A 702 -0.59 -9.34 -1.77
N TRP A 703 -1.05 -8.48 -2.70
CA TRP A 703 -1.62 -8.90 -3.99
C TRP A 703 -0.61 -9.67 -4.84
N MET A 704 0.62 -9.19 -4.94
CA MET A 704 1.70 -9.92 -5.60
C MET A 704 1.95 -11.28 -4.92
N SER A 705 1.99 -11.34 -3.59
CA SER A 705 2.14 -12.61 -2.85
C SER A 705 0.94 -13.55 -2.98
N ILE A 706 -0.27 -13.04 -3.18
CA ILE A 706 -1.47 -13.84 -3.49
C ILE A 706 -1.30 -14.46 -4.87
N HIS A 707 -0.92 -13.67 -5.88
CA HIS A 707 -0.84 -14.13 -7.28
C HIS A 707 0.39 -14.97 -7.60
N PHE A 708 1.53 -14.60 -7.02
CA PHE A 708 2.84 -15.21 -7.21
C PHE A 708 3.43 -15.65 -5.85
N PRO A 709 2.80 -16.64 -5.19
CA PRO A 709 3.18 -17.03 -3.84
C PRO A 709 4.54 -17.73 -3.82
N VAL A 710 5.33 -17.43 -2.78
CA VAL A 710 6.40 -18.33 -2.37
C VAL A 710 5.74 -19.52 -1.66
N THR A 711 5.71 -20.68 -2.29
CA THR A 711 5.05 -21.89 -1.73
C THR A 711 5.92 -22.56 -0.66
N ARG A 712 5.32 -23.47 0.13
CA ARG A 712 6.10 -24.33 1.04
C ARG A 712 7.18 -25.12 0.29
N ALA A 713 6.86 -25.65 -0.89
CA ALA A 713 7.80 -26.42 -1.72
C ALA A 713 9.02 -25.59 -2.16
N ILE A 714 8.80 -24.32 -2.52
CA ILE A 714 9.89 -23.39 -2.83
C ILE A 714 10.73 -23.11 -1.58
N LEU A 715 10.10 -22.85 -0.43
CA LEU A 715 10.80 -22.57 0.83
C LEU A 715 11.61 -23.74 1.38
N THR A 716 11.21 -24.97 1.10
CA THR A 716 11.96 -26.17 1.51
C THR A 716 12.97 -26.62 0.47
N GLY A 717 13.07 -25.92 -0.67
CA GLY A 717 13.98 -26.25 -1.77
C GLY A 717 13.56 -27.49 -2.57
N VAL A 718 12.32 -27.96 -2.43
CA VAL A 718 11.74 -29.06 -3.23
C VAL A 718 11.44 -28.57 -4.66
N GLU A 719 11.02 -27.32 -4.79
CA GLU A 719 10.74 -26.66 -6.07
C GLU A 719 11.74 -25.51 -6.29
N THR A 720 12.35 -25.45 -7.48
CA THR A 720 13.24 -24.35 -7.86
C THR A 720 12.47 -23.32 -8.67
N VAL A 721 12.69 -22.04 -8.35
CA VAL A 721 12.07 -20.94 -9.10
C VAL A 721 12.95 -20.60 -10.31
N GLN A 722 12.39 -20.72 -11.51
CA GLN A 722 13.08 -20.32 -12.74
C GLN A 722 13.11 -18.80 -12.89
N THR A 723 14.30 -18.23 -13.14
CA THR A 723 14.55 -16.78 -13.23
C THR A 723 13.74 -16.11 -14.34
N GLU A 724 13.54 -16.81 -15.47
CA GLU A 724 12.83 -16.33 -16.65
C GLU A 724 11.37 -15.93 -16.36
N ASN A 725 10.69 -16.64 -15.44
CA ASN A 725 9.29 -16.35 -15.08
C ASN A 725 9.14 -15.13 -14.16
N ILE A 726 10.24 -14.66 -13.56
CA ILE A 726 10.26 -13.56 -12.57
C ILE A 726 10.57 -12.23 -13.25
N ASP A 727 11.29 -12.27 -14.36
CA ASP A 727 11.65 -11.10 -15.17
C ASP A 727 10.42 -10.35 -15.72
N ASP A 728 9.34 -11.08 -16.02
CA ASP A 728 8.05 -10.50 -16.39
C ASP A 728 7.29 -9.89 -15.19
N ILE A 729 7.64 -10.28 -13.96
CA ILE A 729 6.91 -9.95 -12.73
C ILE A 729 7.56 -8.79 -11.95
N TYR A 730 8.87 -8.67 -11.95
CA TYR A 730 9.58 -7.68 -11.13
C TYR A 730 10.49 -6.80 -11.99
N TYR A 731 9.92 -5.80 -12.66
CA TYR A 731 10.71 -4.76 -13.32
C TYR A 731 11.34 -3.84 -12.26
N ASN A 732 12.66 -3.89 -12.14
CA ASN A 732 13.34 -3.28 -11.01
C ASN A 732 13.59 -1.78 -11.18
N ASN A 733 13.15 -1.01 -10.17
CA ASN A 733 13.40 0.41 -10.02
C ASN A 733 14.76 0.56 -9.31
N THR A 734 15.80 1.02 -10.02
CA THR A 734 17.13 1.17 -9.42
C THR A 734 17.11 2.11 -8.21
N SER A 735 17.72 1.61 -7.14
CA SER A 735 17.79 2.07 -5.76
C SER A 735 18.54 3.40 -5.54
N THR A 736 18.36 3.94 -4.35
CA THR A 736 18.81 5.23 -3.78
C THR A 736 20.32 5.38 -3.52
N GLU A 737 21.18 4.50 -4.03
CA GLU A 737 22.65 4.68 -4.00
C GLU A 737 23.13 5.30 -5.33
N GLU A 738 24.09 6.24 -5.32
CA GLU A 738 24.64 6.80 -6.56
C GLU A 738 25.26 5.67 -7.44
N SER A 739 24.67 5.43 -8.62
CA SER A 739 25.16 4.43 -9.60
C SER A 739 26.64 4.68 -9.97
N ARG A 740 27.46 3.62 -10.02
CA ARG A 740 28.90 3.70 -10.34
C ARG A 740 29.17 3.95 -11.82
N THR A 741 28.15 3.79 -12.66
CA THR A 741 28.18 4.05 -14.12
C THR A 741 27.58 5.42 -14.49
N MET A 742 27.47 6.35 -13.53
CA MET A 742 26.85 7.67 -13.73
C MET A 742 27.57 8.52 -14.79
N GLY A 743 28.90 8.40 -14.92
CA GLY A 743 29.66 9.11 -15.95
C GLY A 743 29.25 8.66 -17.35
N LEU A 744 29.23 7.34 -17.58
CA LEU A 744 28.78 6.71 -18.82
C LEU A 744 27.33 7.10 -19.15
N ARG A 745 26.42 6.99 -18.17
CA ARG A 745 25.00 7.30 -18.37
C ARG A 745 24.77 8.76 -18.74
N ASN A 746 25.52 9.67 -18.11
CA ASN A 746 25.48 11.10 -18.44
C ASN A 746 26.02 11.35 -19.84
N PHE A 747 27.13 10.73 -20.24
CA PHE A 747 27.68 10.87 -21.58
C PHE A 747 26.69 10.39 -22.66
N HIS A 748 26.09 9.21 -22.48
CA HIS A 748 25.11 8.66 -23.42
C HIS A 748 23.87 9.55 -23.53
N ASN A 749 23.32 10.01 -22.40
CA ASN A 749 22.06 10.75 -22.38
C ASN A 749 22.21 12.25 -22.69
N LEU A 750 23.16 12.92 -22.04
CA LEU A 750 23.30 14.39 -22.08
C LEU A 750 24.09 14.85 -23.31
N PHE A 751 24.96 14.00 -23.86
CA PHE A 751 25.73 14.32 -25.06
C PHE A 751 25.29 13.52 -26.28
N VAL A 752 25.48 12.20 -26.29
CA VAL A 752 25.30 11.38 -27.51
C VAL A 752 23.89 11.46 -28.07
N LYS A 753 22.89 11.01 -27.30
CA LYS A 753 21.48 11.01 -27.73
C LYS A 753 20.96 12.41 -28.03
N LYS A 754 21.30 13.38 -27.16
CA LYS A 754 20.91 14.80 -27.32
C LYS A 754 21.44 15.37 -28.64
N ARG A 755 22.69 15.06 -28.99
CA ARG A 755 23.33 15.50 -30.23
C ARG A 755 22.69 14.85 -31.46
N ILE A 756 22.48 13.54 -31.44
CA ILE A 756 21.90 12.80 -32.59
C ILE A 756 20.49 13.31 -32.88
N ILE A 757 19.60 13.26 -31.88
CA ILE A 757 18.19 13.69 -32.04
C ILE A 757 18.13 15.17 -32.41
N GLY A 758 18.91 16.03 -31.73
CA GLY A 758 18.91 17.47 -31.99
C GLY A 758 19.45 17.89 -33.37
N LYS A 759 20.19 17.02 -34.07
CA LYS A 759 20.70 17.29 -35.42
C LYS A 759 19.77 16.82 -36.53
N VAL A 760 19.02 15.75 -36.31
CA VAL A 760 18.08 15.21 -37.31
C VAL A 760 16.69 15.81 -37.20
N ALA A 761 16.28 16.21 -35.99
CA ALA A 761 14.96 16.79 -35.74
C ALA A 761 14.95 18.30 -35.95
N ARG A 762 13.87 18.80 -36.56
CA ARG A 762 13.52 20.21 -36.66
C ARG A 762 12.34 20.53 -35.75
N ARG A 763 12.21 21.81 -35.40
CA ARG A 763 11.07 22.27 -34.60
C ARG A 763 9.76 21.94 -35.34
N GLY A 764 8.85 21.27 -34.66
CA GLY A 764 7.56 20.87 -35.21
C GLY A 764 7.53 19.50 -35.89
N ASP A 765 8.66 18.79 -35.94
CA ASP A 765 8.73 17.44 -36.48
C ASP A 765 7.98 16.43 -35.59
N THR A 766 7.60 15.30 -36.19
CA THR A 766 7.01 14.15 -35.50
C THR A 766 8.03 13.01 -35.37
N LEU A 767 8.02 12.30 -34.25
CA LEU A 767 8.94 11.19 -33.98
C LEU A 767 8.19 9.91 -33.60
N ILE A 768 8.69 8.77 -34.06
CA ILE A 768 8.36 7.44 -33.54
C ILE A 768 9.56 6.82 -32.82
N ASP A 769 9.34 6.22 -31.65
CA ASP A 769 10.36 5.44 -30.92
C ASP A 769 9.90 3.99 -30.76
N TYR A 770 10.72 3.04 -31.20
CA TYR A 770 10.36 1.61 -31.27
C TYR A 770 10.64 0.81 -29.99
N ALA A 771 11.31 1.43 -29.00
CA ALA A 771 11.65 0.83 -27.72
C ALA A 771 11.76 1.94 -26.66
N VAL A 772 10.62 2.59 -26.37
CA VAL A 772 10.57 3.87 -25.67
C VAL A 772 10.99 3.79 -24.19
N GLY A 773 10.95 2.58 -23.62
CA GLY A 773 11.20 2.30 -22.21
C GLY A 773 10.36 3.19 -21.30
N LYS A 774 10.90 3.51 -20.12
CA LYS A 774 10.30 4.46 -19.17
C LYS A 774 10.44 5.93 -19.59
N GLY A 775 10.59 6.24 -20.87
CA GLY A 775 10.66 7.64 -21.34
C GLY A 775 11.96 8.38 -21.05
N GLY A 776 13.11 7.69 -21.04
CA GLY A 776 14.41 8.30 -20.77
C GLY A 776 14.81 9.42 -21.76
N ASP A 777 14.16 9.48 -22.92
CA ASP A 777 14.45 10.42 -23.99
C ASP A 777 13.49 11.62 -24.09
N ILE A 778 12.51 11.74 -23.18
CA ILE A 778 11.56 12.87 -23.09
C ILE A 778 12.26 14.23 -23.12
N SER A 779 13.35 14.39 -22.35
CA SER A 779 14.09 15.65 -22.28
C SER A 779 14.78 16.03 -23.60
N LYS A 780 15.16 15.04 -24.42
CA LYS A 780 15.74 15.27 -25.75
C LYS A 780 14.66 15.70 -26.74
N TRP A 781 13.49 15.04 -26.72
CA TRP A 781 12.33 15.42 -27.53
C TRP A 781 11.84 16.84 -27.21
N LYS A 782 11.80 17.19 -25.92
CA LYS A 782 11.54 18.56 -25.44
C LYS A 782 12.56 19.55 -25.99
N SER A 783 13.85 19.24 -25.89
CA SER A 783 14.94 20.10 -26.39
C SER A 783 14.86 20.31 -27.90
N ALA A 784 14.48 19.27 -28.67
CA ALA A 784 14.28 19.33 -30.11
C ALA A 784 12.99 20.06 -30.54
N LYS A 785 12.10 20.40 -29.59
CA LYS A 785 10.82 21.08 -29.84
C LYS A 785 9.95 20.34 -30.86
N LEU A 786 9.84 19.02 -30.69
CA LEU A 786 8.97 18.18 -31.50
C LEU A 786 7.49 18.60 -31.36
N LYS A 787 6.68 18.29 -32.37
CA LYS A 787 5.23 18.46 -32.32
C LYS A 787 4.54 17.26 -31.69
N PHE A 788 4.93 16.05 -32.10
CA PHE A 788 4.29 14.81 -31.69
C PHE A 788 5.29 13.67 -31.53
N VAL A 789 5.11 12.83 -30.51
CA VAL A 789 5.89 11.61 -30.26
C VAL A 789 4.96 10.41 -30.13
N PHE A 790 5.21 9.37 -30.92
CA PHE A 790 4.58 8.06 -30.76
C PHE A 790 5.60 7.06 -30.27
N GLY A 791 5.45 6.54 -29.06
CA GLY A 791 6.39 5.56 -28.51
C GLY A 791 5.75 4.21 -28.27
N VAL A 792 6.47 3.15 -28.57
CA VAL A 792 6.06 1.78 -28.25
C VAL A 792 7.13 1.04 -27.46
N ASP A 793 6.71 0.12 -26.60
CA ASP A 793 7.62 -0.74 -25.85
C ASP A 793 7.01 -2.13 -25.63
N LEU A 794 7.86 -3.15 -25.62
CA LEU A 794 7.45 -4.53 -25.34
C LEU A 794 6.95 -4.68 -23.90
N SER A 795 7.58 -3.99 -22.94
CA SER A 795 7.21 -4.07 -21.53
C SER A 795 6.01 -3.18 -21.22
N LYS A 796 4.92 -3.80 -20.75
CA LYS A 796 3.73 -3.09 -20.29
C LYS A 796 4.01 -2.18 -19.09
N ASP A 797 4.93 -2.58 -18.20
CA ASP A 797 5.32 -1.76 -17.04
C ASP A 797 5.93 -0.43 -17.48
N ASN A 798 6.78 -0.45 -18.51
CA ASN A 798 7.38 0.78 -19.06
C ASN A 798 6.35 1.82 -19.49
N ILE A 799 5.12 1.37 -19.85
CA ILE A 799 4.01 2.23 -20.28
C ILE A 799 3.05 2.54 -19.14
N TYR A 800 2.55 1.52 -18.46
CA TYR A 800 1.42 1.61 -17.53
C TYR A 800 1.80 1.89 -16.08
N ASN A 801 3.07 1.77 -15.72
CA ASN A 801 3.49 2.00 -14.34
C ASN A 801 3.07 3.41 -13.89
N GLN A 802 2.32 3.46 -12.79
CA GLN A 802 1.71 4.68 -12.28
C GLN A 802 2.75 5.70 -11.77
N MET A 803 3.98 5.24 -11.52
CA MET A 803 5.05 6.01 -10.89
C MET A 803 6.12 6.47 -11.86
N ASP A 804 6.73 5.53 -12.56
CA ASP A 804 7.90 5.78 -13.38
C ASP A 804 7.71 5.35 -14.84
N GLY A 805 6.51 4.88 -15.20
CA GLY A 805 6.15 4.62 -16.60
C GLY A 805 6.21 5.89 -17.43
N VAL A 806 6.42 5.73 -18.74
CA VAL A 806 6.57 6.87 -19.67
C VAL A 806 5.36 7.80 -19.64
N CYS A 807 4.13 7.27 -19.44
CA CYS A 807 2.92 8.08 -19.33
C CYS A 807 2.96 9.01 -18.11
N ALA A 808 3.35 8.49 -16.94
CA ALA A 808 3.45 9.26 -15.70
C ALA A 808 4.52 10.36 -15.81
N ARG A 809 5.69 10.02 -16.36
CA ARG A 809 6.81 10.96 -16.55
C ARG A 809 6.49 12.03 -17.59
N TYR A 810 5.82 11.67 -18.68
CA TYR A 810 5.36 12.61 -19.69
C TYR A 810 4.37 13.63 -19.12
N LEU A 811 3.37 13.18 -18.36
CA LEU A 811 2.38 14.07 -17.75
C LEU A 811 3.01 15.03 -16.73
N LYS A 812 3.98 14.55 -15.94
CA LYS A 812 4.77 15.40 -15.03
C LYS A 812 5.51 16.50 -15.81
N GLU A 813 6.24 16.12 -16.86
CA GLU A 813 6.97 17.09 -17.69
C GLU A 813 6.01 18.09 -18.37
N LYS A 814 4.83 17.62 -18.80
CA LYS A 814 3.79 18.44 -19.46
C LYS A 814 3.21 19.49 -18.52
N LYS A 815 3.12 19.19 -17.23
CA LYS A 815 2.75 20.16 -16.18
C LYS A 815 3.78 21.26 -16.04
N GLU A 816 5.06 20.88 -15.93
CA GLU A 816 6.16 21.79 -15.66
C GLU A 816 6.54 22.64 -16.89
N THR A 817 6.19 22.18 -18.10
CA THR A 817 6.64 22.80 -19.35
C THR A 817 5.47 23.23 -20.23
N ARG A 818 5.26 24.55 -20.34
CA ARG A 818 4.28 25.11 -21.28
C ARG A 818 4.69 24.82 -22.73
N GLY A 819 3.77 24.26 -23.52
CA GLY A 819 3.99 23.97 -24.94
C GLY A 819 4.86 22.73 -25.22
N LEU A 820 4.86 21.75 -24.30
CA LEU A 820 5.46 20.43 -24.55
C LEU A 820 4.78 19.72 -25.74
N PHE A 821 5.50 18.83 -26.41
CA PHE A 821 5.00 18.01 -27.52
C PHE A 821 3.78 17.16 -27.10
N ASP A 822 2.92 16.85 -28.05
CA ASP A 822 1.86 15.85 -27.85
C ASP A 822 2.46 14.45 -27.90
N ALA A 823 1.95 13.50 -27.12
CA ALA A 823 2.50 12.14 -27.12
C ALA A 823 1.44 11.07 -26.90
N ILE A 824 1.68 9.90 -27.50
CA ILE A 824 0.93 8.67 -27.26
C ILE A 824 1.95 7.54 -27.10
N PHE A 825 1.83 6.82 -25.99
CA PHE A 825 2.67 5.67 -25.68
C PHE A 825 1.80 4.42 -25.56
N LEU A 826 2.18 3.32 -26.22
CA LEU A 826 1.42 2.06 -26.23
C LEU A 826 2.34 0.86 -25.96
N PRO A 827 1.88 -0.18 -25.26
CA PRO A 827 2.60 -1.45 -25.25
C PRO A 827 2.46 -2.11 -26.64
N ALA A 828 3.59 -2.50 -27.23
CA ALA A 828 3.59 -3.20 -28.52
C ALA A 828 4.90 -3.98 -28.73
N ASP A 829 4.82 -5.08 -29.49
CA ASP A 829 5.99 -5.85 -29.92
C ASP A 829 6.50 -5.35 -31.28
N SER A 830 7.57 -4.56 -31.30
CA SER A 830 8.21 -4.03 -32.52
C SER A 830 8.80 -5.11 -33.44
N ARG A 831 8.86 -6.39 -33.02
CA ARG A 831 9.21 -7.54 -33.87
C ARG A 831 8.08 -7.93 -34.84
N LEU A 832 6.86 -7.45 -34.56
CA LEU A 832 5.65 -7.62 -35.37
C LEU A 832 5.30 -6.29 -36.06
N ASN A 833 4.40 -6.31 -37.04
CA ASN A 833 4.09 -5.10 -37.80
C ASN A 833 3.17 -4.14 -37.04
N LEU A 834 3.51 -2.85 -37.03
CA LEU A 834 2.75 -1.82 -36.31
C LEU A 834 1.55 -1.31 -37.11
N LYS A 835 1.68 -1.17 -38.44
CA LYS A 835 0.63 -0.56 -39.28
C LYS A 835 -0.58 -1.48 -39.49
N ASN A 836 -0.38 -2.79 -39.55
CA ASN A 836 -1.47 -3.77 -39.66
C ASN A 836 -2.09 -4.14 -38.30
N GLY A 837 -1.48 -3.71 -37.19
CA GLY A 837 -1.99 -3.92 -35.83
C GLY A 837 -1.50 -5.18 -35.11
N ASP A 838 -0.71 -6.04 -35.76
CA ASP A 838 -0.25 -7.32 -35.18
C ASP A 838 0.63 -7.13 -33.94
N ALA A 839 1.30 -5.98 -33.83
CA ALA A 839 2.17 -5.66 -32.71
C ALA A 839 1.46 -5.36 -31.38
N PHE A 840 0.16 -5.06 -31.39
CA PHE A 840 -0.57 -4.64 -30.19
C PHE A 840 -1.34 -5.78 -29.54
N TYR A 841 -1.43 -5.76 -28.20
CA TYR A 841 -1.99 -6.86 -27.41
C TYR A 841 -3.50 -6.75 -27.24
N LEU A 842 -4.01 -5.53 -26.99
CA LEU A 842 -5.42 -5.27 -26.72
C LEU A 842 -6.11 -4.57 -27.90
N GLU A 843 -7.42 -4.80 -28.04
CA GLU A 843 -8.21 -4.18 -29.10
C GLU A 843 -8.19 -2.66 -29.04
N LYS A 844 -8.29 -2.08 -27.83
CA LYS A 844 -8.18 -0.63 -27.62
C LYS A 844 -6.82 -0.08 -28.09
N GLU A 845 -5.72 -0.80 -27.85
CA GLU A 845 -4.39 -0.40 -28.30
C GLU A 845 -4.30 -0.43 -29.84
N ARG A 846 -4.86 -1.48 -30.47
CA ARG A 846 -4.96 -1.59 -31.93
C ARG A 846 -5.75 -0.44 -32.54
N GLU A 847 -6.89 -0.08 -31.94
CA GLU A 847 -7.70 1.05 -32.41
C GLU A 847 -6.93 2.37 -32.31
N ILE A 848 -6.21 2.61 -31.21
CA ILE A 848 -5.38 3.82 -31.05
C ILE A 848 -4.22 3.81 -32.04
N GLY A 849 -3.50 2.70 -32.17
CA GLY A 849 -2.41 2.53 -33.13
C GLY A 849 -2.87 2.79 -34.57
N ALA A 850 -4.01 2.22 -34.96
CA ALA A 850 -4.61 2.44 -36.27
C ALA A 850 -5.03 3.90 -36.49
N ALA A 851 -5.55 4.59 -35.47
CA ALA A 851 -5.90 6.01 -35.54
C ALA A 851 -4.68 6.92 -35.79
N ILE A 852 -3.49 6.52 -35.34
CA ILE A 852 -2.25 7.28 -35.54
C ILE A 852 -1.53 6.90 -36.83
N LEU A 853 -1.43 5.60 -37.12
CA LEU A 853 -0.54 5.06 -38.17
C LEU A 853 -1.23 4.80 -39.52
N SER A 854 -2.56 4.66 -39.53
CA SER A 854 -3.32 4.14 -40.68
C SER A 854 -4.44 5.09 -41.14
N LYS A 855 -4.79 5.04 -42.42
CA LYS A 855 -5.93 5.79 -42.98
C LYS A 855 -7.24 5.14 -42.52
N THR A 856 -7.80 5.64 -41.42
CA THR A 856 -9.09 5.20 -40.87
C THR A 856 -10.20 6.23 -41.16
N SER A 857 -11.46 5.86 -40.93
CA SER A 857 -12.67 6.64 -41.29
C SER A 857 -12.86 8.00 -40.58
N GLY A 858 -11.86 8.47 -39.83
CA GLY A 858 -11.86 9.73 -39.09
C GLY A 858 -11.67 9.56 -37.57
N PRO A 859 -11.46 10.67 -36.85
CA PRO A 859 -11.28 10.67 -35.40
C PRO A 859 -12.50 10.13 -34.66
N LYS A 860 -12.26 9.25 -33.67
CA LYS A 860 -13.27 8.62 -32.81
C LYS A 860 -13.20 9.28 -31.42
N PRO A 861 -14.20 10.07 -30.99
CA PRO A 861 -14.19 10.76 -29.68
C PRO A 861 -13.90 9.84 -28.49
N GLN A 862 -14.37 8.59 -28.55
CA GLN A 862 -14.20 7.58 -27.51
C GLN A 862 -12.74 7.14 -27.25
N LEU A 863 -11.80 7.41 -28.18
CA LEU A 863 -10.40 7.03 -28.03
C LEU A 863 -9.57 8.03 -27.19
N GLY A 864 -10.17 9.16 -26.80
CA GLY A 864 -9.53 10.18 -25.98
C GLY A 864 -9.09 11.41 -26.79
N LYS A 865 -9.00 12.55 -26.12
CA LYS A 865 -8.70 13.86 -26.73
C LYS A 865 -7.32 13.91 -27.38
N ALA A 866 -6.30 13.32 -26.75
CA ALA A 866 -4.94 13.29 -27.30
C ALA A 866 -4.86 12.48 -28.61
N VAL A 867 -5.55 11.34 -28.67
CA VAL A 867 -5.62 10.50 -29.89
C VAL A 867 -6.28 11.28 -31.03
N ASN A 868 -7.39 11.96 -30.75
CA ASN A 868 -8.09 12.75 -31.76
C ASN A 868 -7.28 13.96 -32.23
N LYS A 869 -6.54 14.62 -31.33
CA LYS A 869 -5.65 15.73 -31.66
C LYS A 869 -4.49 15.30 -32.58
N SER A 870 -4.00 14.08 -32.39
CA SER A 870 -2.88 13.50 -33.15
C SER A 870 -3.32 12.52 -34.24
N PHE A 871 -4.61 12.53 -34.61
CA PHE A 871 -5.17 11.60 -35.58
C PHE A 871 -4.42 11.68 -36.91
N GLY A 872 -4.02 10.52 -37.44
CA GLY A 872 -3.30 10.40 -38.70
C GLY A 872 -1.87 10.96 -38.70
N ALA A 873 -1.29 11.29 -37.54
CA ALA A 873 0.04 11.88 -37.45
C ALA A 873 1.15 11.02 -38.08
N GLY A 874 0.99 9.70 -38.12
CA GLY A 874 1.96 8.74 -38.69
C GLY A 874 1.59 8.18 -40.06
N VAL A 875 0.48 8.61 -40.68
CA VAL A 875 -0.03 8.02 -41.95
C VAL A 875 0.99 8.11 -43.07
N ASN A 876 1.62 9.29 -43.23
CA ASN A 876 2.66 9.55 -44.23
C ASN A 876 4.08 9.24 -43.71
N GLY A 877 4.18 8.57 -42.56
CA GLY A 877 5.42 8.36 -41.83
C GLY A 877 5.81 9.57 -40.96
N PHE A 878 6.73 9.31 -40.03
CA PHE A 878 7.31 10.27 -39.10
C PHE A 878 8.59 10.88 -39.68
N ASN A 879 8.88 12.14 -39.34
CA ASN A 879 10.14 12.80 -39.74
C ASN A 879 11.36 12.13 -39.11
N VAL A 880 11.22 11.59 -37.89
CA VAL A 880 12.29 10.89 -37.19
C VAL A 880 11.79 9.55 -36.67
N SER A 881 12.51 8.48 -37.00
CA SER A 881 12.37 7.15 -36.44
C SER A 881 13.55 6.88 -35.51
N SER A 882 13.30 6.52 -34.25
CA SER A 882 14.31 6.35 -33.21
C SER A 882 14.32 4.92 -32.66
N CYS A 883 15.52 4.37 -32.46
CA CYS A 883 15.74 3.08 -31.81
C CYS A 883 17.06 3.14 -31.00
N GLN A 884 16.99 3.58 -29.74
CA GLN A 884 18.18 3.78 -28.90
C GLN A 884 18.44 2.56 -28.01
N PHE A 885 19.61 1.94 -28.14
CA PHE A 885 20.05 0.76 -27.37
C PHE A 885 19.09 -0.43 -27.42
N ALA A 886 18.44 -0.65 -28.57
CA ALA A 886 17.51 -1.75 -28.76
C ALA A 886 17.63 -2.46 -30.12
N LEU A 887 18.41 -1.92 -31.07
CA LEU A 887 18.50 -2.48 -32.44
C LEU A 887 18.98 -3.94 -32.42
N HIS A 888 19.88 -4.27 -31.49
CA HIS A 888 20.44 -5.61 -31.32
C HIS A 888 19.37 -6.67 -31.05
N TYR A 889 18.23 -6.35 -30.43
CA TYR A 889 17.17 -7.33 -30.18
C TYR A 889 16.50 -7.81 -31.47
N PHE A 890 16.56 -7.01 -32.54
CA PHE A 890 15.95 -7.36 -33.82
C PHE A 890 16.87 -8.20 -34.73
N PHE A 891 18.14 -8.40 -34.35
CA PHE A 891 19.10 -9.25 -35.07
C PHE A 891 19.03 -10.74 -34.67
N GLU A 892 17.99 -11.13 -33.92
CA GLU A 892 17.74 -12.51 -33.48
C GLU A 892 17.66 -13.49 -34.65
N ASN A 893 16.82 -13.18 -35.63
CA ASN A 893 16.64 -13.97 -36.83
C ASN A 893 16.11 -13.08 -37.97
N HIS A 894 16.18 -13.57 -39.20
CA HIS A 894 15.77 -12.81 -40.37
C HIS A 894 14.30 -12.40 -40.35
N THR A 895 13.41 -13.24 -39.81
CA THR A 895 11.98 -12.92 -39.76
C THR A 895 11.74 -11.68 -38.90
N VAL A 896 12.35 -11.64 -37.71
CA VAL A 896 12.30 -10.50 -36.79
C VAL A 896 12.95 -9.27 -37.43
N LEU A 897 14.16 -9.41 -37.99
CA LEU A 897 14.89 -8.30 -38.61
C LEU A 897 14.09 -7.66 -39.74
N HIS A 898 13.58 -8.45 -40.69
CA HIS A 898 12.83 -7.94 -41.83
C HIS A 898 11.45 -7.36 -41.44
N ASN A 899 10.81 -7.88 -40.39
CA ASN A 899 9.58 -7.29 -39.87
C ASN A 899 9.86 -5.92 -39.23
N PHE A 900 10.93 -5.81 -38.44
CA PHE A 900 11.36 -4.54 -37.86
C PHE A 900 11.75 -3.52 -38.93
N LEU A 901 12.57 -3.89 -39.91
CA LEU A 901 12.95 -3.00 -41.02
C LEU A 901 11.75 -2.58 -41.86
N ARG A 902 10.74 -3.46 -42.00
CA ARG A 902 9.46 -3.10 -42.61
C ARG A 902 8.75 -2.01 -41.80
N ASN A 903 8.70 -2.11 -40.47
CA ASN A 903 8.16 -1.03 -39.63
C ASN A 903 8.93 0.28 -39.84
N VAL A 904 10.27 0.23 -39.82
CA VAL A 904 11.12 1.42 -40.05
C VAL A 904 10.83 2.06 -41.41
N SER A 905 10.73 1.26 -42.47
CA SER A 905 10.42 1.76 -43.81
C SER A 905 8.99 2.32 -43.92
N GLU A 906 7.98 1.62 -43.40
CA GLU A 906 6.59 2.03 -43.49
C GLU A 906 6.26 3.24 -42.60
N CYS A 907 6.95 3.40 -41.47
CA CYS A 907 6.71 4.47 -40.51
C CYS A 907 7.67 5.66 -40.65
N THR A 908 8.68 5.64 -41.53
CA THR A 908 9.52 6.83 -41.78
C THR A 908 9.03 7.59 -43.02
N ALA A 909 8.87 8.91 -42.91
CA ALA A 909 8.52 9.76 -44.05
C ALA A 909 9.69 9.87 -45.04
N VAL A 910 9.41 10.12 -46.32
CA VAL A 910 10.45 10.45 -47.30
C VAL A 910 11.15 11.74 -46.85
N ASN A 911 12.49 11.78 -46.96
CA ASN A 911 13.39 12.77 -46.36
C ASN A 911 13.45 12.77 -44.83
N GLY A 912 12.76 11.84 -44.16
CA GLY A 912 12.91 11.59 -42.74
C GLY A 912 14.17 10.78 -42.42
N TYR A 913 14.48 10.68 -41.13
CA TYR A 913 15.69 10.03 -40.64
C TYR A 913 15.37 8.84 -39.74
N PHE A 914 16.14 7.75 -39.87
CA PHE A 914 16.20 6.68 -38.90
C PHE A 914 17.51 6.77 -38.11
N VAL A 915 17.42 6.86 -36.79
CA VAL A 915 18.55 7.04 -35.89
C VAL A 915 18.55 6.03 -34.76
N GLY A 916 19.73 5.64 -34.32
CA GLY A 916 19.88 4.74 -33.20
C GLY A 916 21.30 4.61 -32.69
N THR A 917 21.41 3.90 -31.58
CA THR A 917 22.67 3.56 -30.92
C THR A 917 22.63 2.10 -30.48
N CYS A 918 23.74 1.39 -30.62
CA CYS A 918 23.90 0.04 -30.05
C CYS A 918 25.40 -0.32 -30.04
N TYR A 919 25.72 -1.49 -29.49
CA TYR A 919 27.05 -2.05 -29.65
C TYR A 919 27.40 -2.23 -31.13
N ASP A 920 28.67 -1.99 -31.45
CA ASP A 920 29.27 -2.33 -32.74
C ASP A 920 29.59 -3.83 -32.74
N GLY A 921 28.87 -4.61 -33.55
CA GLY A 921 28.98 -6.07 -33.54
C GLY A 921 30.37 -6.58 -33.87
N GLU A 922 31.08 -5.93 -34.79
CA GLU A 922 32.45 -6.30 -35.17
C GLU A 922 33.45 -6.04 -34.02
N THR A 923 33.29 -4.92 -33.32
CA THR A 923 34.10 -4.58 -32.14
C THR A 923 33.88 -5.59 -31.02
N VAL A 924 32.63 -5.94 -30.71
CA VAL A 924 32.33 -6.93 -29.67
C VAL A 924 32.80 -8.33 -30.09
N PHE A 925 32.59 -8.72 -31.36
CA PHE A 925 33.07 -9.98 -31.92
C PHE A 925 34.59 -10.13 -31.74
N LYS A 926 35.38 -9.11 -32.09
CA LYS A 926 36.85 -9.11 -31.94
C LYS A 926 37.30 -9.20 -30.48
N HIS A 927 36.55 -8.61 -29.55
CA HIS A 927 36.85 -8.75 -28.13
C HIS A 927 36.55 -10.18 -27.63
N LEU A 928 35.45 -10.77 -28.08
CA LEU A 928 35.00 -12.11 -27.70
C LEU A 928 35.73 -13.25 -28.43
N GLU A 929 36.42 -12.94 -29.53
CA GLU A 929 37.23 -13.89 -30.30
C GLU A 929 38.38 -14.46 -29.44
N LYS A 930 39.03 -13.61 -28.64
CA LYS A 930 40.17 -13.99 -27.79
C LYS A 930 39.74 -14.60 -26.46
N ASN A 931 38.66 -14.08 -25.86
CA ASN A 931 38.11 -14.57 -24.60
C ASN A 931 36.58 -14.64 -24.75
N PRO A 932 35.93 -15.78 -24.53
CA PRO A 932 34.48 -15.93 -24.72
C PRO A 932 33.63 -15.12 -23.73
N GLU A 933 34.27 -14.48 -22.74
CA GLU A 933 33.67 -13.61 -21.75
C GLU A 933 34.56 -12.38 -21.54
N MET A 934 33.94 -11.21 -21.35
CA MET A 934 34.59 -10.00 -20.85
C MET A 934 33.81 -9.46 -19.66
N THR A 935 34.46 -9.35 -18.50
CA THR A 935 33.87 -8.83 -17.27
C THR A 935 34.66 -7.62 -16.74
N ILE A 936 33.96 -6.55 -16.38
CA ILE A 936 34.54 -5.29 -15.89
C ILE A 936 34.03 -5.00 -14.48
N TYR A 937 34.97 -4.77 -13.56
CA TYR A 937 34.71 -4.41 -12.17
C TYR A 937 35.11 -2.96 -11.89
N SER A 938 34.36 -2.27 -11.02
CA SER A 938 34.69 -0.98 -10.44
C SER A 938 34.55 -1.05 -8.92
N GLU A 939 35.60 -0.67 -8.19
CA GLU A 939 35.65 -0.70 -6.72
C GLU A 939 35.21 -2.06 -6.10
N GLY A 940 35.61 -3.16 -6.72
CA GLY A 940 35.29 -4.52 -6.27
C GLY A 940 33.87 -5.00 -6.60
N ARG A 941 33.04 -4.20 -7.29
CA ARG A 941 31.72 -4.62 -7.80
C ARG A 941 31.71 -4.74 -9.32
N LYS A 942 31.00 -5.75 -9.85
CA LYS A 942 30.84 -5.97 -11.29
C LYS A 942 29.92 -4.88 -11.87
N ILE A 943 30.36 -4.19 -12.92
CA ILE A 943 29.56 -3.14 -13.57
C ILE A 943 29.12 -3.48 -15.00
N PHE A 944 29.81 -4.42 -15.64
CA PHE A 944 29.50 -4.89 -16.99
C PHE A 944 30.06 -6.29 -17.21
N GLU A 945 29.32 -7.11 -17.95
CA GLU A 945 29.81 -8.40 -18.42
C GLU A 945 29.16 -8.75 -19.76
N VAL A 946 29.93 -9.32 -20.68
CA VAL A 946 29.43 -9.83 -21.95
C VAL A 946 29.94 -11.24 -22.20
N ARG A 947 29.03 -12.16 -22.55
CA ARG A 947 29.32 -13.58 -22.81
C ARG A 947 28.91 -13.97 -24.22
N ARG A 948 29.76 -14.73 -24.89
CA ARG A 948 29.50 -15.30 -26.20
C ARG A 948 28.50 -16.46 -26.11
N LYS A 949 27.43 -16.45 -26.92
CA LYS A 949 26.48 -17.57 -27.09
C LYS A 949 26.44 -18.15 -28.50
N TYR A 950 27.40 -17.79 -29.35
CA TYR A 950 27.57 -18.29 -30.70
C TYR A 950 28.87 -19.10 -30.84
N GLU A 951 28.91 -20.04 -31.78
CA GLU A 951 30.08 -20.91 -32.02
C GLU A 951 30.88 -20.51 -33.26
N GLN A 952 30.29 -19.69 -34.12
CA GLN A 952 30.86 -19.27 -35.40
C GLN A 952 32.14 -18.43 -35.19
N THR A 953 33.14 -18.70 -36.03
CA THR A 953 34.47 -18.06 -35.97
C THR A 953 34.65 -16.94 -36.98
N VAL A 954 33.70 -16.77 -37.90
CA VAL A 954 33.71 -15.71 -38.92
C VAL A 954 32.47 -14.84 -38.72
N PHE A 955 32.62 -13.53 -38.82
CA PHE A 955 31.52 -12.56 -38.78
C PHE A 955 31.51 -11.77 -40.10
N ALA A 956 31.11 -12.44 -41.17
CA ALA A 956 31.04 -11.86 -42.52
C ALA A 956 29.99 -10.76 -42.58
N ASP A 957 30.13 -9.81 -43.50
CA ASP A 957 29.25 -8.66 -43.60
C ASP A 957 27.94 -8.94 -44.35
N ASP A 958 27.48 -10.19 -44.40
CA ASP A 958 26.33 -10.69 -45.17
C ASP A 958 25.21 -11.30 -44.30
N GLU A 959 24.27 -12.00 -44.94
CA GLU A 959 23.11 -12.60 -44.28
C GLU A 959 23.48 -13.60 -43.17
N SER A 960 24.67 -14.20 -43.23
CA SER A 960 25.16 -15.12 -42.20
C SER A 960 25.47 -14.42 -40.87
N SER A 961 25.53 -13.09 -40.81
CA SER A 961 25.79 -12.31 -39.59
C SER A 961 24.61 -12.20 -38.62
N VAL A 962 23.42 -12.68 -38.99
CA VAL A 962 22.21 -12.62 -38.15
C VAL A 962 22.18 -13.80 -37.17
N GLY A 963 21.73 -13.57 -35.93
CA GLY A 963 21.58 -14.62 -34.91
C GLY A 963 22.79 -14.86 -34.01
N TYR A 964 23.80 -13.97 -34.02
CA TYR A 964 24.98 -14.07 -33.16
C TYR A 964 24.64 -13.58 -31.74
N ALA A 965 24.06 -14.47 -30.94
CA ALA A 965 23.61 -14.18 -29.58
C ALA A 965 24.78 -13.92 -28.61
N ILE A 966 24.60 -12.94 -27.74
CA ILE A 966 25.46 -12.63 -26.60
C ILE A 966 24.60 -12.36 -25.36
N ASP A 967 25.10 -12.69 -24.18
CA ASP A 967 24.49 -12.22 -22.93
C ASP A 967 25.21 -10.98 -22.43
N VAL A 968 24.48 -9.90 -22.18
CA VAL A 968 25.02 -8.63 -21.71
C VAL A 968 24.44 -8.30 -20.34
N PHE A 969 25.31 -8.08 -19.37
CA PHE A 969 25.01 -7.56 -18.05
C PHE A 969 25.49 -6.11 -17.93
N GLN A 970 24.67 -5.26 -17.30
CA GLN A 970 25.04 -3.86 -17.04
C GLN A 970 24.47 -3.43 -15.68
N GLU A 971 25.27 -2.78 -14.82
CA GLU A 971 24.89 -2.37 -13.44
C GLU A 971 23.56 -1.63 -13.38
N SER A 972 23.29 -0.77 -14.37
CA SER A 972 22.07 0.05 -14.39
C SER A 972 20.77 -0.72 -14.64
N ILE A 973 20.87 -1.91 -15.23
CA ILE A 973 19.76 -2.84 -15.50
C ILE A 973 19.77 -3.97 -14.46
N ASN A 974 20.97 -4.31 -13.99
CA ASN A 974 21.24 -5.25 -12.92
C ASN A 974 20.75 -6.68 -13.17
N LYS A 975 20.77 -7.08 -14.44
CA LYS A 975 20.52 -8.44 -14.92
C LYS A 975 21.18 -8.66 -16.28
N PHE A 976 21.29 -9.91 -16.70
CA PHE A 976 21.68 -10.25 -18.07
C PHE A 976 20.49 -10.09 -19.02
N ALA A 977 20.75 -9.58 -20.22
CA ALA A 977 19.84 -9.60 -21.34
C ALA A 977 20.53 -10.29 -22.52
N THR A 978 19.81 -11.17 -23.23
CA THR A 978 20.30 -11.71 -24.49
C THR A 978 20.15 -10.67 -25.59
N GLU A 979 21.26 -10.24 -26.17
CA GLU A 979 21.38 -9.33 -27.30
C GLU A 979 21.99 -10.07 -28.50
N TYR A 980 21.95 -9.46 -29.69
CA TYR A 980 22.57 -10.03 -30.90
C TYR A 980 23.55 -9.05 -31.53
N LEU A 981 24.67 -9.56 -32.04
CA LEU A 981 25.67 -8.72 -32.70
C LEU A 981 25.12 -8.08 -33.97
N VAL A 982 25.29 -6.76 -34.08
CA VAL A 982 24.84 -5.98 -35.24
C VAL A 982 26.00 -5.78 -36.22
N ASN A 983 25.90 -6.40 -37.40
CA ASN A 983 26.82 -6.14 -38.50
C ASN A 983 26.37 -4.88 -39.27
N PHE A 984 27.15 -3.80 -39.16
CA PHE A 984 26.79 -2.52 -39.77
C PHE A 984 26.96 -2.48 -41.30
N GLY A 985 27.86 -3.29 -41.85
CA GLY A 985 28.00 -3.45 -43.30
C GLY A 985 26.74 -4.09 -43.89
N TYR A 986 26.30 -5.19 -43.28
CA TYR A 986 25.05 -5.86 -43.67
C TYR A 986 23.82 -4.96 -43.45
N LEU A 987 23.72 -4.31 -42.28
CA LEU A 987 22.64 -3.37 -41.98
C LEU A 987 22.55 -2.26 -43.03
N THR A 988 23.68 -1.69 -43.46
CA THR A 988 23.69 -0.60 -44.46
C THR A 988 23.08 -1.07 -45.79
N ARG A 989 23.45 -2.27 -46.25
CA ARG A 989 22.88 -2.87 -47.48
C ARG A 989 21.38 -3.13 -47.34
N LEU A 990 20.94 -3.68 -46.21
CA LEU A 990 19.51 -3.87 -45.95
C LEU A 990 18.75 -2.54 -45.93
N MET A 991 19.30 -1.51 -45.30
CA MET A 991 18.65 -0.19 -45.25
C MET A 991 18.45 0.38 -46.67
N GLU A 992 19.40 0.15 -47.60
CA GLU A 992 19.26 0.51 -49.02
C GLU A 992 18.08 -0.20 -49.68
N ASP A 993 17.92 -1.51 -49.47
CA ASP A 993 16.78 -2.28 -49.98
C ASP A 993 15.43 -1.77 -49.45
N TYR A 994 15.42 -1.17 -48.25
CA TYR A 994 14.24 -0.59 -47.62
C TYR A 994 14.05 0.92 -47.92
N GLY A 995 14.83 1.49 -48.84
CA GLY A 995 14.67 2.87 -49.33
C GLY A 995 15.46 3.94 -48.58
N PHE A 996 16.50 3.55 -47.85
CA PHE A 996 17.33 4.45 -47.05
C PHE A 996 18.77 4.49 -47.53
N VAL A 997 19.47 5.59 -47.23
CA VAL A 997 20.92 5.71 -47.41
C VAL A 997 21.53 6.31 -46.16
N LEU A 998 22.83 6.14 -45.94
CA LEU A 998 23.52 6.89 -44.89
C LEU A 998 23.41 8.40 -45.17
N ALA A 999 23.08 9.18 -44.14
CA ALA A 999 22.88 10.63 -44.31
C ALA A 999 24.16 11.34 -44.79
N GLY A 1000 24.03 12.40 -45.60
CA GLY A 1000 25.18 13.21 -46.02
C GLY A 1000 25.65 14.13 -44.89
N PHE A 1001 26.96 14.35 -44.77
CA PHE A 1001 27.49 15.31 -43.77
C PHE A 1001 26.92 16.72 -43.96
N GLU A 1002 26.70 17.14 -45.21
CA GLU A 1002 26.09 18.43 -45.57
C GLU A 1002 24.65 18.57 -45.07
N ASP A 1003 23.90 17.45 -44.96
CA ASP A 1003 22.50 17.46 -44.53
C ASP A 1003 22.33 17.66 -43.01
N ILE A 1004 23.24 17.10 -42.20
CA ILE A 1004 23.08 16.99 -40.73
C ILE A 1004 24.21 17.64 -39.93
N GLY A 1005 25.32 18.03 -40.56
CA GLY A 1005 26.46 18.69 -39.92
C GLY A 1005 27.22 17.85 -38.89
N ILE A 1006 27.04 16.53 -38.92
CA ILE A 1006 27.77 15.52 -38.15
C ILE A 1006 28.03 14.29 -39.02
N SER A 1007 28.94 13.40 -38.60
CA SER A 1007 29.13 12.11 -39.30
C SER A 1007 27.84 11.29 -39.23
N ASN A 1008 27.60 10.47 -40.25
CA ASN A 1008 26.39 9.65 -40.38
C ASN A 1008 26.46 8.33 -39.61
N THR A 1009 27.67 7.86 -39.34
CA THR A 1009 27.96 6.78 -38.41
C THR A 1009 29.27 7.08 -37.69
N GLY A 1010 29.41 6.59 -36.45
CA GLY A 1010 30.66 6.72 -35.72
C GLY A 1010 30.66 6.02 -34.38
N MET A 1011 31.87 5.70 -33.90
CA MET A 1011 32.08 5.14 -32.57
C MET A 1011 31.92 6.22 -31.49
N PHE A 1012 31.41 5.84 -30.33
CA PHE A 1012 31.19 6.75 -29.20
C PHE A 1012 32.48 7.41 -28.70
N LYS A 1013 33.64 6.76 -28.87
CA LYS A 1013 34.95 7.35 -28.58
C LYS A 1013 35.13 8.69 -29.31
N VAL A 1014 34.74 8.78 -30.58
CA VAL A 1014 34.86 10.00 -31.39
C VAL A 1014 33.99 11.12 -30.82
N LEU A 1015 32.76 10.78 -30.39
CA LEU A 1015 31.86 11.75 -29.75
C LEU A 1015 32.38 12.20 -28.38
N TYR A 1016 33.01 11.31 -27.62
CA TYR A 1016 33.65 11.66 -26.35
C TYR A 1016 34.80 12.65 -26.55
N ASP A 1017 35.67 12.40 -27.53
CA ASP A 1017 36.77 13.29 -27.88
C ASP A 1017 36.24 14.68 -28.32
N GLN A 1018 35.13 14.72 -29.06
CA GLN A 1018 34.44 15.97 -29.41
C GLN A 1018 33.88 16.70 -28.18
N MET A 1019 33.20 16.00 -27.28
CA MET A 1019 32.67 16.57 -26.03
C MET A 1019 33.80 17.19 -25.19
N MET A 1020 34.92 16.47 -25.03
CA MET A 1020 36.07 16.98 -24.27
C MET A 1020 36.69 18.21 -24.94
N ASN A 1021 36.71 18.28 -26.27
CA ASN A 1021 37.18 19.47 -26.99
C ASN A 1021 36.22 20.66 -26.86
N GLU A 1022 34.90 20.43 -26.84
CA GLU A 1022 33.91 21.49 -26.56
C GLU A 1022 34.10 22.05 -25.14
N VAL A 1023 34.28 21.18 -24.15
CA VAL A 1023 34.57 21.57 -22.76
C VAL A 1023 35.90 22.30 -22.62
N ARG A 1024 36.94 21.92 -23.38
CA ARG A 1024 38.22 22.65 -23.41
C ARG A 1024 38.06 24.07 -23.94
N ARG A 1025 37.18 24.27 -24.93
CA ARG A 1025 36.90 25.59 -25.52
C ARG A 1025 35.98 26.44 -24.65
N ASN A 1026 35.00 25.82 -23.99
CA ASN A 1026 34.11 26.46 -23.04
C ASN A 1026 33.94 25.58 -21.79
N PRO A 1027 34.71 25.85 -20.71
CA PRO A 1027 34.65 25.06 -19.47
C PRO A 1027 33.28 25.02 -18.78
N GLU A 1028 32.42 26.01 -19.01
CA GLU A 1028 31.08 26.09 -18.39
C GLU A 1028 30.16 24.95 -18.86
N LEU A 1029 30.39 24.39 -20.06
CA LEU A 1029 29.64 23.26 -20.61
C LEU A 1029 29.77 21.97 -19.77
N ARG A 1030 30.72 21.90 -18.83
CA ARG A 1030 30.80 20.78 -17.87
C ARG A 1030 29.52 20.62 -17.08
N ASN A 1031 28.87 21.72 -16.73
CA ASN A 1031 27.62 21.70 -15.95
C ASN A 1031 26.48 21.05 -16.75
N ASP A 1032 26.47 21.22 -18.07
CA ASP A 1032 25.44 20.66 -18.96
C ASP A 1032 25.63 19.15 -19.21
N TYR A 1033 26.85 18.64 -18.99
CA TYR A 1033 27.22 17.23 -19.22
C TYR A 1033 27.32 16.41 -17.93
N GLY A 1034 27.03 16.99 -16.76
CA GLY A 1034 27.05 16.30 -15.47
C GLY A 1034 28.40 15.61 -15.20
N LYS A 1035 28.37 14.34 -14.77
CA LYS A 1035 29.59 13.54 -14.51
C LYS A 1035 30.23 12.96 -15.78
N ALA A 1036 29.77 13.29 -17.00
CA ALA A 1036 30.28 12.69 -18.24
C ALA A 1036 31.78 12.93 -18.48
N THR A 1037 32.31 14.09 -18.07
CA THR A 1037 33.75 14.39 -18.20
C THR A 1037 34.62 13.64 -17.18
N LEU A 1038 34.00 12.97 -16.21
CA LEU A 1038 34.64 12.22 -15.14
C LEU A 1038 34.53 10.70 -15.34
N MET A 1039 34.19 10.25 -16.56
CA MET A 1039 34.13 8.83 -16.88
C MET A 1039 35.47 8.14 -16.55
N THR A 1040 35.38 7.06 -15.79
CA THR A 1040 36.48 6.17 -15.47
C THR A 1040 36.95 5.39 -16.71
N GLU A 1041 38.14 4.78 -16.66
CA GLU A 1041 38.64 3.95 -17.76
C GLU A 1041 37.76 2.73 -18.00
N GLN A 1042 37.18 2.18 -16.93
CA GLN A 1042 36.20 1.09 -16.99
C GLN A 1042 34.93 1.53 -17.74
N GLU A 1043 34.37 2.69 -17.39
CA GLU A 1043 33.21 3.26 -18.09
C GLU A 1043 33.52 3.58 -19.55
N LYS A 1044 34.71 4.10 -19.86
CA LYS A 1044 35.14 4.36 -21.25
C LYS A 1044 35.20 3.08 -22.06
N THR A 1045 35.73 2.01 -21.49
CA THR A 1045 35.81 0.69 -22.15
C THR A 1045 34.42 0.20 -22.57
N ILE A 1046 33.45 0.26 -21.65
CA ILE A 1046 32.05 -0.13 -21.93
C ILE A 1046 31.42 0.79 -22.99
N SER A 1047 31.56 2.10 -22.80
CA SER A 1047 30.94 3.11 -23.65
C SER A 1047 31.46 3.07 -25.09
N PHE A 1048 32.77 2.89 -25.29
CA PHE A 1048 33.43 3.04 -26.58
C PHE A 1048 33.23 1.85 -27.52
N MET A 1049 32.63 0.74 -27.05
CA MET A 1049 32.14 -0.33 -27.91
C MET A 1049 30.84 0.04 -28.64
N ASN A 1050 30.20 1.17 -28.28
CA ASN A 1050 28.96 1.60 -28.91
C ASN A 1050 29.21 2.46 -30.15
N ARG A 1051 28.28 2.33 -31.11
CA ARG A 1051 28.21 3.10 -32.35
C ARG A 1051 26.85 3.80 -32.42
N TYR A 1052 26.83 4.96 -33.08
CA TYR A 1052 25.61 5.59 -33.55
C TYR A 1052 25.51 5.51 -35.07
N PHE A 1053 24.28 5.59 -35.59
CA PHE A 1053 23.97 5.60 -37.01
C PHE A 1053 22.81 6.54 -37.34
N ILE A 1054 22.84 7.10 -38.55
CA ILE A 1054 21.85 8.04 -39.08
C ILE A 1054 21.63 7.71 -40.56
N PHE A 1055 20.47 7.12 -40.85
CA PHE A 1055 19.99 6.85 -42.19
C PHE A 1055 18.95 7.88 -42.60
N LYS A 1056 18.93 8.27 -43.87
CA LYS A 1056 17.93 9.16 -44.47
C LYS A 1056 17.09 8.37 -45.46
N LYS A 1057 15.77 8.47 -45.36
CA LYS A 1057 14.86 7.84 -46.33
C LYS A 1057 14.80 8.68 -47.60
N THR A 1058 15.19 8.11 -48.74
CA THR A 1058 15.24 8.85 -50.02
C THR A 1058 14.00 8.62 -50.87
N HIS A 1059 13.40 7.44 -50.77
CA HIS A 1059 12.19 7.07 -51.49
C HIS A 1059 11.40 6.02 -50.71
N SER A 1060 10.16 5.78 -51.12
CA SER A 1060 9.32 4.72 -50.55
C SER A 1060 9.42 3.46 -51.41
N VAL A 1061 9.46 2.30 -50.76
CA VAL A 1061 9.45 0.99 -51.41
C VAL A 1061 8.20 0.20 -50.98
N GLU A 1062 7.80 -0.80 -51.76
CA GLU A 1062 6.81 -1.78 -51.30
C GLU A 1062 7.45 -2.74 -50.28
N ALA A 1063 7.63 -2.26 -49.04
CA ALA A 1063 8.37 -2.95 -47.97
C ALA A 1063 7.85 -4.37 -47.69
N ALA A 1064 6.55 -4.62 -47.89
CA ALA A 1064 5.96 -5.96 -47.80
C ALA A 1064 6.49 -6.92 -48.89
N LYS A 1065 6.69 -6.44 -50.13
CA LYS A 1065 7.29 -7.23 -51.21
C LYS A 1065 8.78 -7.45 -50.98
N VAL A 1066 9.51 -6.44 -50.52
CA VAL A 1066 10.94 -6.55 -50.16
C VAL A 1066 11.12 -7.62 -49.07
N ALA A 1067 10.36 -7.52 -47.97
CA ALA A 1067 10.40 -8.51 -46.89
C ALA A 1067 10.00 -9.92 -47.35
N LYS A 1068 9.02 -10.05 -48.27
CA LYS A 1068 8.59 -11.35 -48.81
C LYS A 1068 9.60 -11.95 -49.79
N HIS A 1069 10.24 -11.12 -50.62
CA HIS A 1069 11.23 -11.54 -51.60
C HIS A 1069 12.48 -12.09 -50.92
N LEU A 1070 13.00 -11.34 -49.94
CA LEU A 1070 14.17 -11.73 -49.14
C LEU A 1070 13.88 -12.96 -48.25
N LYS A 1071 12.63 -13.14 -47.80
CA LYS A 1071 12.18 -14.40 -47.16
C LYS A 1071 12.09 -15.58 -48.16
N SER A 1072 11.71 -15.32 -49.41
CA SER A 1072 11.49 -16.36 -50.43
C SER A 1072 12.76 -16.87 -51.13
N GLU A 1073 13.78 -16.02 -51.31
CA GLU A 1073 15.11 -16.45 -51.79
C GLU A 1073 15.74 -17.47 -50.81
N LYS A 1074 15.36 -17.42 -49.53
CA LYS A 1074 15.79 -18.36 -48.50
C LYS A 1074 15.18 -19.75 -48.62
N ILE A 1075 13.89 -19.83 -48.97
CA ILE A 1075 13.24 -21.12 -49.25
C ILE A 1075 13.91 -21.80 -50.45
N GLU A 1076 14.38 -21.05 -51.46
CA GLU A 1076 15.13 -21.60 -52.60
C GLU A 1076 16.52 -22.18 -52.22
N GLN A 1077 17.16 -21.65 -51.18
CA GLN A 1077 18.48 -22.13 -50.73
C GLN A 1077 18.39 -23.40 -49.86
N GLU A 1078 17.29 -23.59 -49.12
CA GLU A 1078 17.03 -24.79 -48.30
C GLU A 1078 16.47 -25.99 -49.10
N LEU A 1079 16.10 -25.82 -50.38
CA LEU A 1079 15.54 -26.88 -51.23
C LEU A 1079 16.61 -27.73 -51.97
N VAL A 1080 16.29 -29.02 -52.16
CA VAL A 1080 17.14 -30.07 -52.74
C VAL A 1080 17.28 -29.89 -54.29
N PRO A 1081 18.41 -30.28 -54.94
CA PRO A 1081 18.76 -29.86 -56.30
C PRO A 1081 17.74 -30.11 -57.42
N GLU A 1082 16.90 -31.14 -57.34
CA GLU A 1082 15.89 -31.44 -58.36
C GLU A 1082 14.77 -30.39 -58.45
N GLN A 1083 14.43 -29.75 -57.32
CA GLN A 1083 13.37 -28.73 -57.25
C GLN A 1083 13.85 -27.35 -57.76
N LYS A 1084 15.17 -27.13 -57.89
CA LYS A 1084 15.77 -25.87 -58.37
C LYS A 1084 15.52 -25.61 -59.85
N LYS A 1085 15.25 -26.62 -60.69
CA LYS A 1085 15.11 -26.44 -62.16
C LYS A 1085 13.78 -25.83 -62.59
N ALA A 1086 12.67 -26.16 -61.91
CA ALA A 1086 11.34 -25.65 -62.26
C ALA A 1086 11.12 -24.19 -61.79
N THR A 1087 11.68 -23.81 -60.65
CA THR A 1087 11.52 -22.49 -60.03
C THR A 1087 12.36 -21.41 -60.73
N LYS A 1088 13.56 -21.78 -61.22
CA LYS A 1088 14.47 -20.88 -61.97
C LYS A 1088 13.85 -20.27 -63.23
N HIS A 1089 12.99 -21.03 -63.93
CA HIS A 1089 12.28 -20.55 -65.12
C HIS A 1089 11.14 -19.57 -64.79
N ARG A 1090 10.52 -19.71 -63.61
CA ARG A 1090 9.44 -18.83 -63.14
C ARG A 1090 9.96 -17.49 -62.63
N VAL A 1091 11.09 -17.50 -61.90
CA VAL A 1091 11.74 -16.28 -61.37
C VAL A 1091 12.36 -15.43 -62.48
N LYS A 1092 12.98 -16.03 -63.50
CA LYS A 1092 13.49 -15.29 -64.68
C LYS A 1092 12.39 -14.55 -65.45
N ARG A 1093 11.19 -15.15 -65.56
CA ARG A 1093 10.03 -14.53 -66.23
C ARG A 1093 9.51 -13.31 -65.47
N ILE A 1094 9.49 -13.35 -64.14
CA ILE A 1094 9.01 -12.24 -63.31
C ILE A 1094 10.03 -11.10 -63.23
N ARG A 1095 11.33 -11.42 -63.20
CA ARG A 1095 12.42 -10.43 -63.19
C ARG A 1095 12.43 -9.58 -64.47
N GLN A 1096 12.10 -10.17 -65.62
CA GLN A 1096 11.95 -9.45 -66.89
C GLN A 1096 10.72 -8.53 -66.88
N VAL A 1097 9.60 -8.96 -66.29
CA VAL A 1097 8.35 -8.17 -66.21
C VAL A 1097 8.46 -6.96 -65.26
N ILE A 1098 9.34 -7.02 -64.24
CA ILE A 1098 9.58 -5.91 -63.31
C ILE A 1098 10.56 -4.87 -63.89
N LEU A 1099 11.53 -5.29 -64.69
CA LEU A 1099 12.48 -4.39 -65.36
C LEU A 1099 11.83 -3.61 -66.52
N ASP A 1100 10.83 -4.17 -67.18
CA ASP A 1100 10.16 -3.57 -68.35
C ASP A 1100 9.07 -2.53 -68.01
N LYS A 1101 8.86 -2.16 -66.73
CA LYS A 1101 7.79 -1.22 -66.28
C LYS A 1101 8.26 -0.06 -65.39
N TYR A 1102 9.49 0.42 -65.57
CA TYR A 1102 9.94 1.66 -64.96
C TYR A 1102 9.81 2.83 -65.94
N ASP A 1103 8.74 3.61 -65.80
CA ASP A 1103 8.72 5.02 -66.18
C ASP A 1103 8.47 5.82 -64.89
N PRO A 1104 9.26 6.85 -64.56
CA PRO A 1104 9.10 7.60 -63.32
C PRO A 1104 7.77 8.39 -63.33
N ILE A 1105 6.98 8.25 -62.28
CA ILE A 1105 5.83 9.13 -62.03
C ILE A 1105 6.39 10.48 -61.55
N ASP A 1106 6.32 11.50 -62.41
CA ASP A 1106 6.63 12.89 -62.07
C ASP A 1106 5.42 13.52 -61.34
N GLU A 1107 5.57 13.77 -60.03
CA GLU A 1107 4.57 14.46 -59.20
C GLU A 1107 4.82 15.98 -59.10
N THR A 1108 5.50 16.61 -60.05
CA THR A 1108 5.59 18.09 -60.10
C THR A 1108 4.42 18.75 -60.83
N ALA A 1109 3.21 18.68 -60.26
CA ALA A 1109 2.15 19.64 -60.62
C ALA A 1109 1.06 19.81 -59.55
N LYS A 1110 1.23 20.83 -58.68
CA LYS A 1110 0.18 21.81 -58.27
C LYS A 1110 0.67 22.69 -57.12
N TYR A 1111 0.94 23.97 -57.41
CA TYR A 1111 0.44 25.17 -56.68
C TYR A 1111 1.05 26.41 -57.38
N GLY A 1112 0.19 27.24 -57.98
CA GLY A 1112 0.58 28.28 -58.94
C GLY A 1112 0.72 29.71 -58.39
N LYS A 1113 0.92 30.68 -59.30
CA LYS A 1113 0.57 32.12 -59.16
C LYS A 1113 0.52 32.86 -60.53
N THR A 1114 -0.67 33.39 -60.83
CA THR A 1114 -1.07 34.65 -61.52
C THR A 1114 -0.24 35.28 -62.64
N HIS A 1115 -0.82 35.47 -63.83
CA HIS A 1115 -1.16 36.80 -64.44
C HIS A 1115 -1.95 36.70 -65.78
N VAL A 1116 -3.00 37.53 -65.87
CA VAL A 1116 -3.75 38.22 -66.96
C VAL A 1116 -3.65 37.77 -68.46
N THR A 1117 -4.85 37.69 -69.06
CA THR A 1117 -5.40 37.43 -70.43
C THR A 1117 -4.96 38.33 -71.61
N PRO A 1118 -5.43 38.21 -72.91
CA PRO A 1118 -6.12 37.15 -73.73
C PRO A 1118 -5.56 37.08 -75.22
N PRO A 1119 -6.27 36.67 -76.33
CA PRO A 1119 -7.40 35.73 -76.59
C PRO A 1119 -7.16 34.65 -77.71
N SER A 1120 -7.92 33.52 -77.63
CA SER A 1120 -8.66 32.72 -78.67
C SER A 1120 -8.09 32.40 -80.08
N PRO A 1121 -8.71 31.50 -80.89
CA PRO A 1121 -9.68 30.38 -80.65
C PRO A 1121 -9.20 29.05 -81.31
N VAL A 1122 -9.84 27.87 -81.22
CA VAL A 1122 -10.97 27.41 -82.08
C VAL A 1122 -11.16 25.89 -81.85
N VAL A 1123 -12.40 25.48 -81.51
CA VAL A 1123 -13.17 24.26 -81.89
C VAL A 1123 -12.63 22.89 -81.42
N ALA A 1124 -13.23 22.22 -80.43
CA ALA A 1124 -14.48 21.42 -80.44
C ALA A 1124 -14.30 20.07 -81.19
N VAL A 1125 -14.80 18.90 -80.76
CA VAL A 1125 -16.17 18.53 -80.39
C VAL A 1125 -16.17 17.10 -79.77
N LYS A 1126 -16.90 16.98 -78.66
CA LYS A 1126 -17.74 15.90 -78.09
C LYS A 1126 -17.28 14.45 -77.78
N PRO A 1127 -17.94 13.85 -76.75
CA PRO A 1127 -17.77 12.48 -76.20
C PRO A 1127 -18.87 11.55 -76.83
N PRO A 1128 -19.34 10.36 -76.31
CA PRO A 1128 -19.22 9.79 -74.95
C PRO A 1128 -19.24 8.22 -74.81
N THR A 1129 -19.23 7.79 -73.54
CA THR A 1129 -20.03 6.68 -72.94
C THR A 1129 -19.58 5.20 -73.06
N PRO A 1130 -20.05 4.33 -72.13
CA PRO A 1130 -19.28 3.26 -71.49
C PRO A 1130 -19.85 1.85 -71.74
N ASP A 1131 -19.18 0.81 -71.26
CA ASP A 1131 -19.79 -0.48 -70.87
C ASP A 1131 -18.77 -1.28 -70.04
N PHE A 1132 -19.08 -1.72 -68.81
CA PHE A 1132 -19.67 -3.03 -68.46
C PHE A 1132 -18.86 -4.17 -69.12
N SER A 1133 -18.15 -5.09 -68.44
CA SER A 1133 -18.53 -6.01 -67.36
C SER A 1133 -17.37 -7.04 -67.18
N PRO A 1134 -17.40 -7.93 -66.15
CA PRO A 1134 -16.22 -8.59 -65.53
C PRO A 1134 -15.81 -9.90 -66.23
N PRO A 1135 -14.61 -10.48 -65.98
CA PRO A 1135 -14.23 -11.22 -64.76
C PRO A 1135 -12.90 -10.79 -64.10
#